data_AF-A0A101WQ60-F1
#
_entry.id   AF-A0A101WQ60-F1
#
_cell.length_a   1.000
_cell.length_b   1.000
_cell.length_c   1.000
_cell.angle_alpha   90.00
_cell.angle_beta   90.00
_cell.angle_gamma   90.00
#
_symmetry.space_group_name_H-M   'P 1'
#
loop_
_entity.id
_entity.type
_entity.pdbx_description
1 polymer ?
#
loop_
_entity_poly.entity_id
_entity_poly.type
_entity_poly.pdbx_seq_one_letter_code
_entity_poly.pdbx_strand_id
1 'polypeptide(L)'
;METRKDIGTLLKHSDDIFKDILSPLIDRGANPYIYFYRIIGCNHEEKYLAEIVNLDEKLRLLGNYIFFDRRIEIVSNSSSIDSARNLLIQVPFNDYHNGALLNLLETHGYFSLTSNLQVNKNNKDAFGIVLNLYLTNEREVNLNIIMNFVMKVLLWFVDYGKQVGKKSAYNPKILYWGSPKTHEVYFLILMSLIGCDVLVLNTTFNDRFEKVDKQNEFSFLITKVRERQISAFPTRESIIEIQTRIEKSQSLLEEPPKLVENSERDLPTYQKPIELNDPTIVVKLKKSEAIFEEIFVPLSKRSGFVGGPFPILPTYFMRYIGVPGSLDDWEAEYYNSLYNLDNAFKMSPFYLKFLDGIPALSAAESALIPQRLIGHPYRDRFEIIEQFLRANLLPQTYDQLLDNTVRKAFVDSIKLFAEKSSNINTSIVLNFSLKLVTWFNRYLPKLLTRSNRNKKFSVGGLDYEHNPKILFYGSIKLHEIYLLNAFHKMGCDVLFIHSDEAGDLPFQNFDDHKMLTQVMRNEHNLPLKLFPEGERLIRKSTIAYQASKEIEEVIYNEEVGLFKPWQFESYSTHPITLKTTFDELKILWREPAKLRTEFKVQNKKVYVPNLFAKINGVSEDLNSYWLDLKALSSAFNTRLLEDVPFTKILYTKQELYQTDYLLNEQGLFDELKVLESPHYKFGHLKANLQHFLIAKINELLLSGFFLAKVDEKFKLKIIMTILTMDDSLLKLIEAFDYPQEIPKVIVYDNEKETFSENDAILLAYFNLIGLDVIIFTPTNYKTIEQQIKPSYFDVHQLPFVKYDLALPSLNSISAALPHKPGLLSRFFNLH
;
A
#
# COMPACT_ATOMS: atom_id res chain seq x y z
N MET A 1 -53.25 3.95 -23.62
CA MET A 1 -54.01 4.94 -22.85
C MET A 1 -53.55 4.84 -21.40
N GLU A 2 -53.40 6.02 -20.78
CA GLU A 2 -53.14 6.29 -19.35
C GLU A 2 -51.70 6.20 -18.79
N THR A 3 -50.97 7.29 -19.08
CA THR A 3 -50.25 8.18 -18.13
C THR A 3 -49.13 7.62 -17.23
N ARG A 4 -47.87 7.79 -17.67
CA ARG A 4 -46.77 8.18 -16.78
C ARG A 4 -46.93 9.67 -16.46
N LYS A 5 -47.22 10.03 -15.22
CA LYS A 5 -47.09 11.41 -14.71
C LYS A 5 -45.64 11.61 -14.29
N ASP A 6 -44.89 12.39 -15.07
CA ASP A 6 -43.63 12.99 -14.62
C ASP A 6 -43.90 13.85 -13.38
N ILE A 7 -43.24 13.53 -12.26
CA ILE A 7 -43.33 14.28 -11.00
C ILE A 7 -42.21 15.32 -10.98
N GLY A 8 -42.19 16.19 -11.99
CA GLY A 8 -41.36 17.39 -12.02
C GLY A 8 -42.26 18.59 -12.23
N THR A 9 -42.32 19.50 -11.27
CA THR A 9 -43.05 20.77 -11.42
C THR A 9 -42.43 21.53 -12.59
N LEU A 10 -43.14 21.60 -13.72
CA LEU A 10 -42.60 22.19 -14.95
C LEU A 10 -42.56 23.72 -14.83
N LEU A 11 -41.43 24.34 -15.18
CA LEU A 11 -41.34 25.78 -15.34
C LEU A 11 -42.07 26.21 -16.61
N LYS A 12 -42.99 27.17 -16.48
CA LYS A 12 -43.77 27.69 -17.59
C LYS A 12 -43.21 29.01 -18.10
N HIS A 13 -42.95 29.08 -19.41
CA HIS A 13 -42.67 30.35 -20.08
C HIS A 13 -43.93 31.23 -20.11
N SER A 14 -43.75 32.52 -19.85
CA SER A 14 -44.76 33.58 -19.83
C SER A 14 -44.26 34.77 -20.65
N ASP A 15 -45.14 35.33 -21.47
CA ASP A 15 -44.88 36.55 -22.24
C ASP A 15 -45.14 37.82 -21.40
N ASP A 16 -46.04 37.73 -20.41
CA ASP A 16 -46.32 38.77 -19.41
C ASP A 16 -46.45 38.16 -18.02
N ILE A 17 -45.31 38.06 -17.33
CA ILE A 17 -45.24 37.39 -16.04
C ILE A 17 -46.05 38.11 -14.95
N PHE A 18 -46.19 39.44 -15.01
CA PHE A 18 -46.94 40.19 -14.00
C PHE A 18 -48.44 39.94 -14.09
N LYS A 19 -48.95 39.62 -15.27
CA LYS A 19 -50.33 39.18 -15.46
C LYS A 19 -50.50 37.69 -15.21
N ASP A 20 -49.64 36.86 -15.79
CA ASP A 20 -49.79 35.40 -15.79
C ASP A 20 -49.61 34.80 -14.39
N ILE A 21 -48.76 35.40 -13.55
CA ILE A 21 -48.59 34.95 -12.16
C ILE A 21 -49.88 35.11 -11.33
N LEU A 22 -50.83 35.94 -11.73
CA LEU A 22 -52.11 36.14 -11.02
C LEU A 22 -53.18 35.12 -11.43
N SER A 23 -52.93 34.29 -12.44
CA SER A 23 -53.91 33.31 -12.92
C SER A 23 -54.26 32.24 -11.86
N PRO A 24 -55.56 31.90 -11.68
CA PRO A 24 -56.00 30.81 -10.83
C PRO A 24 -55.64 29.46 -11.44
N LEU A 25 -55.53 28.44 -10.60
CA LEU A 25 -55.18 27.07 -11.01
C LEU A 25 -56.10 26.49 -12.08
N ILE A 26 -57.37 26.89 -12.11
CA ILE A 26 -58.35 26.39 -13.08
C ILE A 26 -58.06 26.87 -14.51
N ASP A 27 -57.43 28.03 -14.66
CA ASP A 27 -57.07 28.63 -15.95
C ASP A 27 -55.72 28.13 -16.46
N ARG A 28 -54.97 27.38 -15.62
CA ARG A 28 -53.61 26.90 -15.91
C ARG A 28 -53.57 25.56 -16.65
N GLY A 29 -54.70 25.05 -17.13
CA GLY A 29 -54.75 23.81 -17.91
C GLY A 29 -54.48 22.54 -17.08
N ALA A 30 -54.41 21.38 -17.76
CA ALA A 30 -54.44 20.07 -17.09
C ALA A 30 -53.14 19.65 -16.39
N ASN A 31 -52.00 20.29 -16.72
CA ASN A 31 -50.69 19.94 -16.16
C ASN A 31 -50.25 20.98 -15.12
N PRO A 32 -49.87 20.55 -13.90
CA PRO A 32 -49.39 21.47 -12.88
C PRO A 32 -48.04 22.06 -13.31
N TYR A 33 -47.97 23.39 -13.36
CA TYR A 33 -46.74 24.14 -13.62
C TYR A 33 -46.59 25.29 -12.64
N ILE A 34 -45.38 25.84 -12.60
CA ILE A 34 -45.02 26.99 -11.77
C ILE A 34 -44.36 28.08 -12.61
N TYR A 35 -44.38 29.29 -12.07
CA TYR A 35 -43.57 30.39 -12.56
C TYR A 35 -42.42 30.66 -11.60
N PHE A 36 -41.18 30.60 -12.09
CA PHE A 36 -40.03 31.13 -11.36
C PHE A 36 -39.26 32.09 -12.27
N TYR A 37 -39.39 33.39 -12.00
CA TYR A 37 -38.74 34.45 -12.76
C TYR A 37 -37.84 35.32 -11.89
N ARG A 38 -36.65 35.64 -12.40
CA ARG A 38 -35.78 36.70 -11.91
C ARG A 38 -35.76 37.85 -12.91
N ILE A 39 -36.26 39.01 -12.48
CA ILE A 39 -36.26 40.24 -13.26
C ILE A 39 -35.12 41.11 -12.76
N ILE A 40 -34.16 41.37 -13.63
CA ILE A 40 -32.92 42.06 -13.33
C ILE A 40 -32.86 43.39 -14.06
N GLY A 41 -32.66 44.47 -13.31
CA GLY A 41 -32.64 45.84 -13.82
C GLY A 41 -34.02 46.47 -13.92
N CYS A 42 -34.06 47.69 -14.44
CA CYS A 42 -35.28 48.47 -14.63
C CYS A 42 -35.13 49.44 -15.83
N ASN A 43 -36.11 49.48 -16.74
CA ASN A 43 -36.07 50.42 -17.87
C ASN A 43 -36.51 51.83 -17.47
N HIS A 44 -37.69 51.93 -16.85
CA HIS A 44 -38.32 53.17 -16.40
C HIS A 44 -38.74 53.02 -14.94
N GLU A 45 -37.93 53.60 -14.04
CA GLU A 45 -38.04 53.41 -12.58
C GLU A 45 -39.44 53.65 -12.05
N GLU A 46 -40.05 54.77 -12.41
CA GLU A 46 -41.32 55.20 -11.85
C GLU A 46 -42.49 54.31 -12.29
N LYS A 47 -42.52 53.95 -13.58
CA LYS A 47 -43.50 53.00 -14.13
C LYS A 47 -43.32 51.61 -13.54
N TYR A 48 -42.08 51.15 -13.42
CA TYR A 48 -41.75 49.84 -12.85
C TYR A 48 -42.11 49.76 -11.37
N LEU A 49 -41.78 50.78 -10.57
CA LEU A 49 -42.14 50.85 -9.15
C LEU A 49 -43.67 50.88 -8.94
N ALA A 50 -44.40 51.62 -9.78
CA ALA A 50 -45.87 51.62 -9.73
C ALA A 50 -46.46 50.24 -10.11
N GLU A 51 -45.88 49.58 -11.12
CA GLU A 51 -46.30 48.26 -11.58
C GLU A 51 -46.09 47.18 -10.51
N ILE A 52 -44.95 47.17 -9.82
CA ILE A 52 -44.65 46.18 -8.77
C ILE A 52 -45.49 46.40 -7.49
N VAL A 53 -45.85 47.64 -7.15
CA VAL A 53 -46.76 47.90 -6.01
C VAL A 53 -48.18 47.45 -6.35
N ASN A 54 -48.66 47.74 -7.56
CA ASN A 54 -49.94 47.23 -8.03
C ASN A 54 -49.97 45.69 -8.04
N LEU A 55 -48.86 45.06 -8.42
CA LEU A 55 -48.72 43.61 -8.36
C LEU A 55 -48.77 43.08 -6.91
N ASP A 56 -48.02 43.69 -5.98
CA ASP A 56 -48.03 43.33 -4.56
C ASP A 56 -49.43 43.40 -3.95
N GLU A 57 -50.19 44.47 -4.25
CA GLU A 57 -51.57 44.63 -3.79
C GLU A 57 -52.48 43.53 -4.34
N LYS A 58 -52.38 43.24 -5.64
CA LYS A 58 -53.14 42.15 -6.27
C LYS A 58 -52.79 40.81 -5.65
N LEU A 59 -51.51 40.54 -5.37
CA LEU A 59 -51.05 39.30 -4.74
C LEU A 59 -51.55 39.17 -3.30
N ARG A 60 -51.57 40.26 -2.51
CA ARG A 60 -52.13 40.28 -1.15
C ARG A 60 -53.61 39.90 -1.12
N LEU A 61 -54.39 40.31 -2.11
CA LEU A 61 -55.81 39.98 -2.22
C LEU A 61 -56.08 38.48 -2.44
N LEU A 62 -55.09 37.69 -2.90
CA LEU A 62 -55.26 36.26 -3.21
C LEU A 62 -55.20 35.33 -1.97
N GLY A 63 -54.72 35.81 -0.81
CA GLY A 63 -54.79 35.06 0.46
C GLY A 63 -53.77 33.93 0.68
N ASN A 64 -52.78 33.74 -0.22
CA ASN A 64 -51.66 32.79 -0.05
C ASN A 64 -50.34 33.35 -0.64
N TYR A 65 -49.90 34.48 -0.08
CA TYR A 65 -48.80 35.28 -0.60
C TYR A 65 -47.75 35.58 0.49
N ILE A 66 -46.47 35.42 0.14
CA ILE A 66 -45.31 35.74 0.97
C ILE A 66 -44.51 36.84 0.28
N PHE A 67 -44.22 37.91 1.04
CA PHE A 67 -43.41 39.03 0.57
C PHE A 67 -42.12 39.11 1.39
N PHE A 68 -40.98 39.21 0.72
CA PHE A 68 -39.67 39.42 1.34
C PHE A 68 -39.09 40.77 0.89
N ASP A 69 -38.88 41.70 1.84
CA ASP A 69 -38.14 42.95 1.62
C ASP A 69 -36.65 42.73 1.94
N ARG A 70 -35.82 42.67 0.90
CA ARG A 70 -34.35 42.61 0.89
C ARG A 70 -33.69 41.42 1.58
N ARG A 71 -34.37 40.70 2.47
CA ARG A 71 -33.87 39.52 3.20
C ARG A 71 -34.99 38.57 3.60
N ILE A 72 -34.65 37.30 3.80
CA ILE A 72 -35.55 36.29 4.38
C ILE A 72 -35.30 36.20 5.89
N GLU A 73 -36.31 36.57 6.69
CA GLU A 73 -36.22 36.53 8.14
C GLU A 73 -36.49 35.13 8.69
N ILE A 74 -35.84 34.77 9.79
CA ILE A 74 -36.15 33.54 10.55
C ILE A 74 -37.16 33.95 11.62
N VAL A 75 -38.34 33.34 11.58
CA VAL A 75 -39.47 33.61 12.49
C VAL A 75 -39.54 32.58 13.61
N SER A 76 -38.88 31.43 13.45
CA SER A 76 -38.75 30.37 14.46
C SER A 76 -38.23 30.86 15.82
N ASN A 77 -38.86 30.37 16.90
CA ASN A 77 -38.47 30.68 18.30
C ASN A 77 -37.16 29.98 18.72
N SER A 78 -36.53 30.46 19.80
CA SER A 78 -35.25 29.92 20.32
C SER A 78 -35.30 28.41 20.56
N SER A 79 -36.42 27.88 21.06
CA SER A 79 -36.59 26.45 21.29
C SER A 79 -36.57 25.60 20.00
N SER A 80 -37.11 26.10 18.89
CA SER A 80 -37.09 25.37 17.60
C SER A 80 -35.69 25.35 17.00
N ILE A 81 -34.93 26.44 17.18
CA ILE A 81 -33.54 26.56 16.75
C ILE A 81 -32.65 25.59 17.54
N ASP A 82 -32.84 25.51 18.86
CA ASP A 82 -32.06 24.62 19.72
C ASP A 82 -32.39 23.14 19.47
N SER A 83 -33.67 22.83 19.20
CA SER A 83 -34.10 21.47 18.80
C SER A 83 -33.46 21.04 17.47
N ALA A 84 -33.49 21.90 16.46
CA ALA A 84 -32.85 21.62 15.18
C ALA A 84 -31.32 21.47 15.31
N ARG A 85 -30.67 22.30 16.13
CA ARG A 85 -29.23 22.19 16.43
C ARG A 85 -28.88 20.88 17.11
N ASN A 86 -29.60 20.51 18.17
CA ASN A 86 -29.32 19.29 18.93
C ASN A 86 -29.48 18.02 18.07
N LEU A 87 -30.48 18.01 17.18
CA LEU A 87 -30.68 16.92 16.22
C LEU A 87 -29.53 16.82 15.23
N LEU A 88 -29.07 17.95 14.72
CA LEU A 88 -27.96 18.00 13.77
C LEU A 88 -26.62 17.59 14.43
N ILE A 89 -26.39 17.91 15.70
CA ILE A 89 -25.18 17.50 16.45
C ILE A 89 -25.08 15.97 16.62
N GLN A 90 -26.20 15.24 16.62
CA GLN A 90 -26.21 13.78 16.76
C GLN A 90 -25.80 13.01 15.48
N VAL A 91 -25.56 13.71 14.37
CA VAL A 91 -25.11 13.09 13.11
C VAL A 91 -23.59 12.86 13.18
N PRO A 92 -23.09 11.63 12.99
CA PRO A 92 -21.65 11.33 13.08
C PRO A 92 -20.82 12.23 12.14
N PHE A 93 -19.84 12.90 12.74
CA PHE A 93 -19.09 14.04 12.20
C PHE A 93 -18.14 13.75 11.03
N ASN A 94 -18.42 12.80 10.14
CA ASN A 94 -17.61 12.58 8.92
C ASN A 94 -18.43 12.32 7.64
N ASP A 95 -19.74 12.04 7.72
CA ASP A 95 -20.52 11.55 6.58
C ASP A 95 -21.81 12.36 6.36
N TYR A 96 -21.63 13.61 5.94
CA TYR A 96 -22.74 14.41 5.41
C TYR A 96 -23.16 13.85 4.05
N HIS A 97 -24.14 12.96 4.08
CA HIS A 97 -24.78 12.44 2.89
C HIS A 97 -26.26 12.78 2.93
N ASN A 98 -26.75 13.30 1.80
CA ASN A 98 -28.05 13.94 1.70
C ASN A 98 -29.20 13.02 2.14
N GLY A 99 -29.13 11.72 1.85
CA GLY A 99 -30.14 10.74 2.29
C GLY A 99 -30.27 10.61 3.81
N ALA A 100 -29.14 10.56 4.54
CA ALA A 100 -29.13 10.35 6.00
C ALA A 100 -29.75 11.52 6.75
N LEU A 101 -29.33 12.73 6.37
CA LEU A 101 -29.86 13.96 6.90
C LEU A 101 -31.35 14.09 6.58
N LEU A 102 -31.76 13.85 5.34
CA LEU A 102 -33.17 13.91 4.94
C LEU A 102 -34.05 12.93 5.73
N ASN A 103 -33.57 11.70 5.97
CA ASN A 103 -34.31 10.70 6.75
C ASN A 103 -34.40 11.08 8.23
N LEU A 104 -33.33 11.63 8.81
CA LEU A 104 -33.34 12.13 10.18
C LEU A 104 -34.34 13.28 10.32
N LEU A 105 -34.29 14.26 9.42
CA LEU A 105 -35.23 15.39 9.39
C LEU A 105 -36.68 14.92 9.18
N GLU A 106 -36.91 13.92 8.33
CA GLU A 106 -38.23 13.30 8.15
C GLU A 106 -38.73 12.61 9.42
N THR A 107 -37.87 11.85 10.09
CA THR A 107 -38.21 11.13 11.35
C THR A 107 -38.64 12.09 12.45
N HIS A 108 -38.02 13.27 12.49
CA HIS A 108 -38.39 14.34 13.40
C HIS A 108 -39.49 15.27 12.87
N GLY A 109 -40.13 14.90 11.76
CA GLY A 109 -41.34 15.55 11.25
C GLY A 109 -41.10 16.87 10.50
N TYR A 110 -39.86 17.24 10.18
CA TYR A 110 -39.56 18.53 9.53
C TYR A 110 -40.16 18.69 8.13
N PHE A 111 -40.39 17.57 7.42
CA PHE A 111 -41.07 17.57 6.11
C PHE A 111 -42.59 17.30 6.21
N SER A 112 -43.09 16.97 7.40
CA SER A 112 -44.49 16.65 7.67
C SER A 112 -45.33 17.90 7.97
N LEU A 113 -45.23 18.90 7.10
CA LEU A 113 -45.90 20.21 7.29
C LEU A 113 -47.40 20.18 6.97
N THR A 114 -47.89 19.10 6.36
CA THR A 114 -49.28 18.96 5.93
C THR A 114 -49.84 17.58 6.30
N SER A 115 -51.16 17.42 6.29
CA SER A 115 -51.79 16.10 6.45
C SER A 115 -51.69 15.21 5.21
N ASN A 116 -51.10 15.70 4.10
CA ASN A 116 -50.99 14.98 2.84
C ASN A 116 -49.60 14.34 2.71
N LEU A 117 -49.55 13.01 2.78
CA LEU A 117 -48.31 12.22 2.68
C LEU A 117 -47.55 12.46 1.36
N GLN A 118 -48.25 12.68 0.25
CA GLN A 118 -47.61 12.94 -1.04
C GLN A 118 -46.95 14.32 -1.07
N VAL A 119 -47.58 15.34 -0.48
CA VAL A 119 -46.99 16.68 -0.35
C VAL A 119 -45.76 16.63 0.55
N ASN A 120 -45.83 15.90 1.66
CA ASN A 120 -44.69 15.73 2.57
C ASN A 120 -43.52 14.98 1.91
N LYS A 121 -43.81 14.00 1.05
CA LYS A 121 -42.79 13.33 0.23
C LYS A 121 -42.16 14.30 -0.79
N ASN A 122 -42.97 15.05 -1.52
CA ASN A 122 -42.47 16.05 -2.47
C ASN A 122 -41.59 17.11 -1.78
N ASN A 123 -41.94 17.51 -0.56
CA ASN A 123 -41.13 18.42 0.26
C ASN A 123 -39.73 17.86 0.56
N LYS A 124 -39.66 16.58 0.96
CA LYS A 124 -38.39 15.88 1.21
C LYS A 124 -37.54 15.79 -0.05
N ASP A 125 -38.15 15.40 -1.17
CA ASP A 125 -37.46 15.25 -2.46
C ASP A 125 -36.91 16.60 -2.94
N ALA A 126 -37.70 17.68 -2.83
CA ALA A 126 -37.28 19.04 -3.16
C ALA A 126 -36.11 19.53 -2.29
N PHE A 127 -36.13 19.26 -0.98
CA PHE A 127 -35.03 19.58 -0.08
C PHE A 127 -33.75 18.82 -0.45
N GLY A 128 -33.89 17.56 -0.88
CA GLY A 128 -32.77 16.75 -1.36
C GLY A 128 -32.13 17.28 -2.64
N ILE A 129 -32.94 17.75 -3.59
CA ILE A 129 -32.45 18.41 -4.82
C ILE A 129 -31.62 19.64 -4.46
N VAL A 130 -32.13 20.51 -3.58
CA VAL A 130 -31.46 21.75 -3.19
C VAL A 130 -30.16 21.49 -2.41
N LEU A 131 -30.15 20.48 -1.53
CA LEU A 131 -28.96 20.08 -0.81
C LEU A 131 -27.89 19.48 -1.74
N ASN A 132 -28.29 18.67 -2.72
CA ASN A 132 -27.38 18.17 -3.77
C ASN A 132 -26.79 19.32 -4.60
N LEU A 133 -27.64 20.28 -5.00
CA LEU A 133 -27.21 21.45 -5.77
C LEU A 133 -26.17 22.26 -4.97
N TYR A 134 -26.39 22.44 -3.66
CA TYR A 134 -25.45 23.12 -2.78
C TYR A 134 -24.09 22.41 -2.71
N LEU A 135 -24.09 21.10 -2.43
CA LEU A 135 -22.84 20.33 -2.34
C LEU A 135 -22.08 20.23 -3.66
N THR A 136 -22.80 20.28 -4.79
CA THR A 136 -22.18 20.23 -6.13
C THR A 136 -21.52 21.56 -6.50
N ASN A 137 -22.09 22.68 -6.04
CA ASN A 137 -21.58 24.01 -6.35
C ASN A 137 -20.40 24.45 -5.48
N GLU A 138 -20.24 23.89 -4.27
CA GLU A 138 -19.19 24.25 -3.32
C GLU A 138 -17.96 23.32 -3.44
N ARG A 139 -16.76 23.90 -3.68
CA ARG A 139 -15.51 23.15 -3.96
C ARG A 139 -14.78 22.68 -2.69
N GLU A 140 -14.98 23.36 -1.56
CA GLU A 140 -14.35 23.06 -0.27
C GLU A 140 -15.37 23.22 0.86
N VAL A 141 -16.14 22.17 1.13
CA VAL A 141 -17.18 22.21 2.16
C VAL A 141 -16.71 21.42 3.38
N ASN A 142 -16.49 22.13 4.50
CA ASN A 142 -16.38 21.49 5.80
C ASN A 142 -17.77 21.30 6.41
N LEU A 143 -17.88 20.40 7.39
CA LEU A 143 -19.15 20.02 8.00
C LEU A 143 -19.87 21.20 8.66
N ASN A 144 -19.13 22.14 9.23
CA ASN A 144 -19.70 23.34 9.86
C ASN A 144 -20.41 24.23 8.83
N ILE A 145 -19.86 24.34 7.62
CA ILE A 145 -20.46 25.10 6.52
C ILE A 145 -21.76 24.44 6.06
N ILE A 146 -21.77 23.12 5.87
CA ILE A 146 -22.98 22.37 5.47
C ILE A 146 -24.05 22.45 6.56
N MET A 147 -23.68 22.26 7.83
CA MET A 147 -24.57 22.38 8.99
C MET A 147 -25.25 23.75 9.04
N ASN A 148 -24.46 24.82 8.85
CA ASN A 148 -24.98 26.18 8.83
C ASN A 148 -25.92 26.43 7.64
N PHE A 149 -25.64 25.84 6.48
CA PHE A 149 -26.54 25.90 5.33
C PHE A 149 -27.86 25.18 5.60
N VAL A 150 -27.78 23.90 6.00
CA VAL A 150 -28.95 23.05 6.28
C VAL A 150 -29.82 23.68 7.36
N MET A 151 -29.23 24.13 8.46
CA MET A 151 -29.96 24.78 9.55
C MET A 151 -30.74 25.99 9.05
N LYS A 152 -30.12 26.88 8.27
CA LYS A 152 -30.80 28.08 7.75
C LYS A 152 -31.95 27.72 6.81
N VAL A 153 -31.71 26.85 5.83
CA VAL A 153 -32.72 26.47 4.83
C VAL A 153 -33.85 25.68 5.48
N LEU A 154 -33.55 24.81 6.45
CA LEU A 154 -34.55 24.06 7.20
C LEU A 154 -35.45 24.97 8.05
N LEU A 155 -34.89 25.95 8.76
CA LEU A 155 -35.68 26.88 9.57
C LEU A 155 -36.61 27.72 8.68
N TRP A 156 -36.11 28.26 7.57
CA TRP A 156 -36.96 28.94 6.59
C TRP A 156 -38.03 28.00 6.03
N PHE A 157 -37.70 26.74 5.77
CA PHE A 157 -38.67 25.76 5.28
C PHE A 157 -39.78 25.47 6.31
N VAL A 158 -39.45 25.37 7.59
CA VAL A 158 -40.44 25.20 8.67
C VAL A 158 -41.33 26.44 8.82
N ASP A 159 -40.76 27.64 8.73
CA ASP A 159 -41.47 28.91 8.88
C ASP A 159 -42.43 29.17 7.70
N TYR A 160 -41.98 28.92 6.46
CA TYR A 160 -42.70 29.33 5.25
C TYR A 160 -43.31 28.18 4.44
N GLY A 161 -42.79 26.95 4.56
CA GLY A 161 -43.24 25.79 3.77
C GLY A 161 -44.68 25.34 4.03
N LYS A 162 -45.25 25.70 5.20
CA LYS A 162 -46.64 25.40 5.56
C LYS A 162 -47.67 26.03 4.61
N GLN A 163 -47.28 27.07 3.87
CA GLN A 163 -48.14 27.77 2.91
C GLN A 163 -48.55 26.90 1.71
N VAL A 164 -47.75 25.88 1.38
CA VAL A 164 -48.05 24.90 0.32
C VAL A 164 -49.19 23.96 0.71
N GLY A 165 -49.41 23.73 2.00
CA GLY A 165 -50.47 22.87 2.50
C GLY A 165 -51.86 23.52 2.57
N LYS A 166 -51.97 24.83 2.36
CA LYS A 166 -53.24 25.55 2.45
C LYS A 166 -54.06 25.35 1.17
N LYS A 167 -55.33 24.95 1.31
CA LYS A 167 -56.26 24.90 0.18
C LYS A 167 -56.48 26.31 -0.36
N SER A 168 -56.06 26.55 -1.61
CA SER A 168 -56.21 27.82 -2.31
C SER A 168 -56.58 27.58 -3.77
N ALA A 169 -57.29 28.54 -4.38
CA ALA A 169 -57.54 28.55 -5.83
C ALA A 169 -56.28 28.92 -6.65
N TYR A 170 -55.18 29.27 -5.99
CA TYR A 170 -53.92 29.72 -6.57
C TYR A 170 -52.74 28.96 -5.97
N ASN A 171 -51.66 28.76 -6.76
CA ASN A 171 -50.35 28.39 -6.20
C ASN A 171 -49.93 29.41 -5.12
N PRO A 172 -49.24 29.00 -4.04
CA PRO A 172 -48.63 29.94 -3.12
C PRO A 172 -47.68 30.87 -3.89
N LYS A 173 -47.73 32.17 -3.57
CA LYS A 173 -46.97 33.21 -4.29
C LYS A 173 -45.84 33.73 -3.42
N ILE A 174 -44.65 33.88 -4.00
CA ILE A 174 -43.51 34.50 -3.34
C ILE A 174 -43.02 35.67 -4.20
N LEU A 175 -43.00 36.87 -3.62
CA LEU A 175 -42.34 38.02 -4.20
C LEU A 175 -41.13 38.38 -3.34
N TYR A 176 -39.95 38.39 -3.95
CA TYR A 176 -38.72 38.83 -3.33
C TYR A 176 -38.31 40.17 -3.93
N TRP A 177 -38.27 41.22 -3.12
CA TRP A 177 -37.72 42.52 -3.51
C TRP A 177 -36.28 42.65 -3.03
N GLY A 178 -35.33 42.72 -3.96
CA GLY A 178 -33.93 42.99 -3.68
C GLY A 178 -32.97 41.99 -4.32
N SER A 179 -31.75 41.89 -3.79
CA SER A 179 -30.71 40.97 -4.29
C SER A 179 -30.54 39.79 -3.30
N PRO A 180 -31.09 38.60 -3.60
CA PRO A 180 -30.96 37.44 -2.72
C PRO A 180 -29.50 37.00 -2.56
N LYS A 181 -29.12 36.67 -1.32
CA LYS A 181 -27.84 36.03 -1.00
C LYS A 181 -27.86 34.58 -1.44
N THR A 182 -26.67 33.96 -1.51
CA THR A 182 -26.48 32.60 -2.02
C THR A 182 -27.43 31.57 -1.38
N HIS A 183 -27.57 31.54 -0.04
CA HIS A 183 -28.48 30.60 0.63
C HIS A 183 -29.96 30.92 0.40
N GLU A 184 -30.31 32.20 0.24
CA GLU A 184 -31.68 32.62 -0.06
C GLU A 184 -32.08 32.17 -1.46
N VAL A 185 -31.15 32.18 -2.43
CA VAL A 185 -31.38 31.60 -3.77
C VAL A 185 -31.72 30.11 -3.68
N TYR A 186 -30.94 29.31 -2.95
CA TYR A 186 -31.24 27.89 -2.72
C TYR A 186 -32.62 27.67 -2.10
N PHE A 187 -33.01 28.52 -1.14
CA PHE A 187 -34.33 28.46 -0.52
C PHE A 187 -35.46 28.85 -1.48
N LEU A 188 -35.28 29.87 -2.33
CA LEU A 188 -36.27 30.24 -3.35
C LEU A 188 -36.47 29.10 -4.37
N ILE A 189 -35.39 28.41 -4.76
CA ILE A 189 -35.45 27.18 -5.56
C ILE A 189 -36.23 26.08 -4.83
N LEU A 190 -35.98 25.88 -3.54
CA LEU A 190 -36.74 24.92 -2.72
C LEU A 190 -38.25 25.22 -2.77
N MET A 191 -38.63 26.47 -2.55
CA MET A 191 -40.04 26.89 -2.55
C MET A 191 -40.70 26.72 -3.93
N SER A 192 -39.96 26.97 -4.99
CA SER A 192 -40.39 26.71 -6.37
C SER A 192 -40.65 25.22 -6.61
N LEU A 193 -39.71 24.35 -6.23
CA LEU A 193 -39.82 22.90 -6.41
C LEU A 193 -41.02 22.29 -5.69
N ILE A 194 -41.40 22.82 -4.52
CA ILE A 194 -42.59 22.38 -3.78
C ILE A 194 -43.91 22.99 -4.28
N GLY A 195 -43.89 23.77 -5.36
CA GLY A 195 -45.09 24.26 -6.07
C GLY A 195 -45.45 25.73 -5.88
N CYS A 196 -44.54 26.56 -5.36
CA CYS A 196 -44.77 28.01 -5.27
C CYS A 196 -44.42 28.70 -6.59
N ASP A 197 -45.19 29.73 -6.95
CA ASP A 197 -44.73 30.69 -7.96
C ASP A 197 -43.82 31.71 -7.29
N VAL A 198 -42.63 31.91 -7.84
CA VAL A 198 -41.57 32.75 -7.28
C VAL A 198 -41.20 33.86 -8.26
N LEU A 199 -41.23 35.09 -7.79
CA LEU A 199 -40.82 36.26 -8.55
C LEU A 199 -39.76 37.04 -7.77
N VAL A 200 -38.56 37.12 -8.33
CA VAL A 200 -37.44 37.88 -7.77
C VAL A 200 -37.30 39.18 -8.56
N LEU A 201 -37.52 40.30 -7.89
CA LEU A 201 -37.38 41.64 -8.44
C LEU A 201 -36.08 42.24 -7.92
N ASN A 202 -35.07 42.31 -8.78
CA ASN A 202 -33.76 42.85 -8.46
C ASN A 202 -33.44 44.00 -9.42
N THR A 203 -33.36 45.24 -8.95
CA THR A 203 -32.99 46.37 -9.81
C THR A 203 -31.49 46.49 -10.06
N THR A 204 -30.66 45.69 -9.37
CA THR A 204 -29.21 45.59 -9.58
C THR A 204 -28.84 44.41 -10.48
N PHE A 205 -27.71 44.51 -11.19
CA PHE A 205 -27.14 43.42 -11.98
C PHE A 205 -26.31 42.45 -11.13
N ASN A 206 -26.06 42.81 -9.88
CA ASN A 206 -25.40 41.96 -8.91
C ASN A 206 -26.38 40.93 -8.33
N ASP A 207 -26.60 39.86 -9.08
CA ASP A 207 -27.35 38.70 -8.63
C ASP A 207 -26.43 37.52 -8.29
N ARG A 208 -26.93 36.60 -7.47
CA ARG A 208 -26.18 35.40 -7.06
C ARG A 208 -26.72 34.12 -7.66
N PHE A 209 -27.71 34.22 -8.54
CA PHE A 209 -28.28 33.07 -9.23
C PHE A 209 -27.25 32.43 -10.16
N GLU A 210 -26.36 33.20 -10.79
CA GLU A 210 -25.28 32.65 -11.61
C GLU A 210 -24.32 31.72 -10.83
N LYS A 211 -24.25 31.83 -9.50
CA LYS A 211 -23.43 30.95 -8.66
C LYS A 211 -24.16 29.65 -8.28
N VAL A 212 -25.49 29.65 -8.35
CA VAL A 212 -26.35 28.57 -7.84
C VAL A 212 -27.05 27.84 -8.98
N ASP A 213 -27.80 28.56 -9.80
CA ASP A 213 -28.53 28.10 -10.99
C ASP A 213 -27.77 28.48 -12.26
N LYS A 214 -26.57 27.92 -12.43
CA LYS A 214 -25.62 28.27 -13.51
C LYS A 214 -26.21 28.09 -14.91
N GLN A 215 -27.18 27.19 -15.07
CA GLN A 215 -27.76 26.80 -16.35
C GLN A 215 -29.19 27.33 -16.55
N ASN A 216 -29.73 28.14 -15.63
CA ASN A 216 -31.14 28.59 -15.66
C ASN A 216 -32.14 27.43 -15.69
N GLU A 217 -31.84 26.36 -14.96
CA GLU A 217 -32.67 25.16 -14.87
C GLU A 217 -33.86 25.38 -13.93
N PHE A 218 -33.67 26.22 -12.90
CA PHE A 218 -34.68 26.44 -11.87
C PHE A 218 -35.41 27.77 -12.03
N SER A 219 -34.87 28.73 -12.79
CA SER A 219 -35.46 30.06 -12.95
C SER A 219 -35.27 30.65 -14.35
N PHE A 220 -36.26 31.41 -14.84
CA PHE A 220 -36.14 32.21 -16.04
C PHE A 220 -35.61 33.61 -15.75
N LEU A 221 -34.71 34.10 -16.60
CA LEU A 221 -34.11 35.42 -16.49
C LEU A 221 -34.77 36.41 -17.46
N ILE A 222 -35.24 37.54 -16.93
CA ILE A 222 -35.62 38.72 -17.72
C ILE A 222 -34.66 39.84 -17.37
N THR A 223 -33.82 40.25 -18.32
CA THR A 223 -32.93 41.40 -18.17
C THR A 223 -33.60 42.68 -18.70
N LYS A 224 -33.39 43.77 -17.98
CA LYS A 224 -33.78 45.14 -18.34
C LYS A 224 -32.50 45.96 -18.52
N VAL A 225 -32.62 47.09 -19.20
CA VAL A 225 -31.48 47.82 -19.76
C VAL A 225 -30.69 48.63 -18.72
N ARG A 226 -31.33 49.09 -17.63
CA ARG A 226 -30.66 49.95 -16.64
C ARG A 226 -30.55 49.28 -15.28
N GLU A 227 -29.42 49.52 -14.62
CA GLU A 227 -29.18 49.13 -13.24
C GLU A 227 -29.54 50.27 -12.28
N ARG A 228 -30.10 49.94 -11.11
CA ARG A 228 -30.39 50.90 -10.03
C ARG A 228 -30.13 50.29 -8.67
N GLN A 229 -29.82 51.13 -7.68
CA GLN A 229 -29.69 50.67 -6.29
C GLN A 229 -31.05 50.22 -5.73
N ILE A 230 -31.02 49.17 -4.92
CA ILE A 230 -32.20 48.66 -4.22
C ILE A 230 -32.35 49.42 -2.89
N SER A 231 -33.47 50.12 -2.74
CA SER A 231 -33.93 50.72 -1.49
C SER A 231 -35.04 49.88 -0.84
N ALA A 232 -35.64 50.37 0.26
CA ALA A 232 -36.83 49.75 0.83
C ALA A 232 -37.96 49.67 -0.21
N PHE A 233 -38.82 48.65 -0.10
CA PHE A 233 -39.93 48.48 -1.05
C PHE A 233 -40.81 49.76 -1.11
N PRO A 234 -41.18 50.23 -2.32
CA PRO A 234 -41.96 51.45 -2.50
C PRO A 234 -43.34 51.39 -1.79
N THR A 235 -43.72 52.48 -1.12
CA THR A 235 -45.07 52.68 -0.55
C THR A 235 -45.96 53.47 -1.51
N ARG A 236 -47.29 53.39 -1.34
CA ARG A 236 -48.24 54.23 -2.09
C ARG A 236 -47.91 55.72 -2.01
N GLU A 237 -47.44 56.20 -0.86
CA GLU A 237 -47.02 57.60 -0.68
C GLU A 237 -45.81 57.95 -1.55
N SER A 238 -44.80 57.07 -1.62
CA SER A 238 -43.61 57.27 -2.45
C SER A 238 -43.93 57.31 -3.96
N ILE A 239 -44.94 56.56 -4.40
CA ILE A 239 -45.41 56.56 -5.80
C ILE A 239 -46.15 57.86 -6.14
N ILE A 240 -46.97 58.39 -5.23
CA ILE A 240 -47.65 59.68 -5.43
C ILE A 240 -46.63 60.81 -5.55
N GLU A 241 -45.57 60.79 -4.74
CA GLU A 241 -44.44 61.74 -4.77
C GLU A 241 -43.65 61.67 -6.10
N ILE A 242 -43.48 60.46 -6.63
CA ILE A 242 -42.85 60.20 -7.93
C ILE A 242 -43.76 60.65 -9.09
N GLN A 243 -45.06 60.35 -9.03
CA GLN A 243 -46.04 60.77 -10.04
C GLN A 243 -46.19 62.30 -10.11
N THR A 244 -46.10 63.00 -8.97
CA THR A 244 -46.06 64.48 -8.97
C THR A 244 -44.77 65.06 -9.56
N ARG A 245 -43.66 64.32 -9.56
CA ARG A 245 -42.42 64.70 -10.27
C ARG A 245 -42.55 64.47 -11.78
N ILE A 246 -43.23 63.41 -12.22
CA ILE A 246 -43.49 63.12 -13.65
C ILE A 246 -44.41 64.17 -14.28
N GLU A 247 -45.48 64.56 -13.60
CA GLU A 247 -46.43 65.57 -14.11
C GLU A 247 -45.77 66.95 -14.29
N LYS A 248 -44.69 67.24 -13.54
CA LYS A 248 -43.83 68.42 -13.78
C LYS A 248 -42.81 68.26 -14.90
N SER A 249 -42.55 67.03 -15.35
CA SER A 249 -41.47 66.69 -16.30
C SER A 249 -41.98 66.31 -17.70
N GLN A 250 -43.29 66.10 -17.88
CA GLN A 250 -43.93 65.80 -19.17
C GLN A 250 -44.19 67.04 -20.03
N SER A 251 -43.16 67.86 -20.25
CA SER A 251 -43.10 68.74 -21.42
C SER A 251 -41.83 68.40 -22.19
N LEU A 252 -42.03 67.98 -23.46
CA LEU A 252 -41.05 67.77 -24.54
C LEU A 252 -40.70 66.28 -24.85
N LEU A 253 -41.48 65.72 -25.79
CA LEU A 253 -41.14 64.96 -27.04
C LEU A 253 -39.69 64.43 -27.18
N GLU A 254 -39.34 63.25 -27.72
CA GLU A 254 -39.84 62.44 -28.86
C GLU A 254 -39.12 61.06 -28.91
N GLU A 255 -39.71 60.03 -29.56
CA GLU A 255 -39.09 58.72 -29.96
C GLU A 255 -38.46 58.81 -31.39
N PRO A 256 -37.96 57.73 -32.04
CA PRO A 256 -36.84 56.80 -31.79
C PRO A 256 -35.85 56.76 -33.02
N PRO A 257 -34.87 55.83 -33.10
CA PRO A 257 -34.72 55.13 -34.39
C PRO A 257 -34.40 53.62 -34.29
N LYS A 258 -34.73 52.94 -35.40
CA LYS A 258 -34.62 51.50 -35.68
C LYS A 258 -33.38 51.15 -36.52
N LEU A 259 -32.89 49.92 -36.28
CA LEU A 259 -32.26 48.92 -37.18
C LEU A 259 -30.87 49.17 -37.78
N VAL A 260 -29.97 48.18 -37.58
CA VAL A 260 -29.20 47.51 -38.64
C VAL A 260 -29.05 46.02 -38.30
N GLU A 261 -29.51 45.15 -39.21
CA GLU A 261 -29.25 43.71 -39.28
C GLU A 261 -27.82 43.45 -39.75
N ASN A 262 -27.17 42.41 -39.23
CA ASN A 262 -26.19 41.65 -39.99
C ASN A 262 -26.22 40.18 -39.56
N SER A 263 -26.34 39.33 -40.58
CA SER A 263 -26.57 37.90 -40.58
C SER A 263 -25.36 37.06 -40.15
N GLU A 264 -25.68 35.97 -39.45
CA GLU A 264 -25.14 34.62 -39.53
C GLU A 264 -23.62 34.40 -39.58
N ARG A 265 -23.13 33.72 -38.53
CA ARG A 265 -22.26 32.56 -38.68
C ARG A 265 -22.46 31.61 -37.51
N ASP A 266 -22.90 30.40 -37.84
CA ASP A 266 -23.20 29.30 -36.93
C ASP A 266 -22.04 28.96 -35.98
N LEU A 267 -22.36 28.90 -34.68
CA LEU A 267 -21.58 28.21 -33.66
C LEU A 267 -22.35 26.96 -33.22
N PRO A 268 -21.70 25.80 -33.09
CA PRO A 268 -22.39 24.53 -32.92
C PRO A 268 -23.13 24.47 -31.59
N THR A 269 -24.40 24.09 -31.68
CA THR A 269 -25.30 23.69 -30.59
C THR A 269 -24.57 22.84 -29.54
N TYR A 270 -24.35 23.41 -28.36
CA TYR A 270 -24.07 22.64 -27.15
C TYR A 270 -25.29 21.76 -26.85
N GLN A 271 -25.20 20.47 -27.13
CA GLN A 271 -26.19 19.50 -26.70
C GLN A 271 -26.11 19.33 -25.17
N LYS A 272 -27.26 19.49 -24.50
CA LYS A 272 -27.42 19.26 -23.05
C LYS A 272 -26.99 17.84 -22.67
N PRO A 273 -26.27 17.63 -21.54
CA PRO A 273 -25.98 16.29 -21.04
C PRO A 273 -27.28 15.58 -20.64
N ILE A 274 -27.36 14.27 -20.89
CA ILE A 274 -28.41 13.40 -20.36
C ILE A 274 -28.27 13.36 -18.82
N GLU A 275 -29.19 14.00 -18.11
CA GLU A 275 -29.28 13.94 -16.65
C GLU A 275 -30.18 12.77 -16.23
N LEU A 276 -29.58 11.74 -15.62
CA LEU A 276 -30.34 10.76 -14.86
C LEU A 276 -30.65 11.35 -13.48
N ASN A 277 -31.83 11.96 -13.34
CA ASN A 277 -32.32 12.55 -12.09
C ASN A 277 -33.07 11.53 -11.20
N ASP A 278 -33.09 10.26 -11.59
CA ASP A 278 -33.66 9.18 -10.78
C ASP A 278 -32.82 8.92 -9.52
N PRO A 279 -33.44 8.60 -8.37
CA PRO A 279 -32.70 8.29 -7.16
C PRO A 279 -31.81 7.06 -7.36
N THR A 280 -30.58 7.12 -6.81
CA THR A 280 -29.59 6.04 -6.82
C THR A 280 -29.03 5.79 -5.44
N ILE A 281 -28.42 4.62 -5.24
CA ILE A 281 -27.61 4.33 -4.06
C ILE A 281 -26.37 5.24 -4.06
N VAL A 282 -26.00 5.76 -2.90
CA VAL A 282 -24.77 6.55 -2.76
C VAL A 282 -23.66 5.63 -2.25
N VAL A 283 -22.58 5.50 -3.02
CA VAL A 283 -21.42 4.68 -2.63
C VAL A 283 -20.24 5.59 -2.31
N LYS A 284 -19.60 5.34 -1.16
CA LYS A 284 -18.49 6.13 -0.64
C LYS A 284 -17.28 5.25 -0.40
N LEU A 285 -16.13 5.74 -0.85
CA LEU A 285 -14.86 5.07 -0.66
C LEU A 285 -14.48 5.11 0.83
N LYS A 286 -14.51 3.95 1.49
CA LYS A 286 -14.03 3.80 2.87
C LYS A 286 -12.53 3.58 2.86
N LYS A 287 -11.83 4.27 3.76
CA LYS A 287 -10.40 4.06 4.00
C LYS A 287 -10.17 2.97 5.05
N SER A 288 -9.08 2.22 4.91
CA SER A 288 -8.64 1.15 5.81
C SER A 288 -7.11 1.09 5.89
N GLU A 289 -6.58 0.72 7.04
CA GLU A 289 -5.15 0.38 7.23
C GLU A 289 -4.95 -1.14 7.42
N ALA A 290 -6.00 -1.85 7.85
CA ALA A 290 -6.02 -3.30 8.06
C ALA A 290 -7.09 -3.97 7.19
N ILE A 291 -6.90 -3.92 5.86
CA ILE A 291 -7.97 -4.26 4.90
C ILE A 291 -8.35 -5.74 4.93
N PHE A 292 -7.42 -6.64 5.25
CA PHE A 292 -7.69 -8.08 5.30
C PHE A 292 -8.64 -8.45 6.46
N GLU A 293 -8.69 -7.65 7.52
CA GLU A 293 -9.61 -7.83 8.65
C GLU A 293 -10.90 -7.02 8.45
N GLU A 294 -10.76 -5.74 8.09
CA GLU A 294 -11.89 -4.80 8.03
C GLU A 294 -12.88 -5.11 6.90
N ILE A 295 -12.43 -5.72 5.79
CA ILE A 295 -13.31 -6.06 4.66
C ILE A 295 -14.42 -7.06 5.03
N PHE A 296 -14.25 -7.81 6.12
CA PHE A 296 -15.25 -8.75 6.64
C PHE A 296 -16.32 -8.08 7.51
N VAL A 297 -16.13 -6.83 7.92
CA VAL A 297 -17.13 -6.09 8.69
C VAL A 297 -18.37 -5.85 7.80
N PRO A 298 -19.57 -6.28 8.21
CA PRO A 298 -20.82 -6.04 7.48
C PRO A 298 -21.04 -4.56 7.17
N LEU A 299 -21.65 -4.23 6.02
CA LEU A 299 -21.91 -2.83 5.64
C LEU A 299 -22.69 -2.10 6.73
N SER A 300 -23.67 -2.77 7.34
CA SER A 300 -24.50 -2.25 8.42
C SER A 300 -23.72 -1.77 9.66
N LYS A 301 -22.50 -2.27 9.86
CA LYS A 301 -21.63 -1.98 11.01
C LYS A 301 -20.47 -1.04 10.67
N ARG A 302 -20.30 -0.66 9.40
CA ARG A 302 -19.23 0.24 8.99
C ARG A 302 -19.58 1.69 9.29
N SER A 303 -18.58 2.46 9.72
CA SER A 303 -18.69 3.91 9.84
C SER A 303 -19.16 4.54 8.52
N GLY A 304 -20.17 5.41 8.57
CA GLY A 304 -20.73 6.08 7.39
C GLY A 304 -21.85 5.32 6.68
N PHE A 305 -22.21 4.13 7.17
CA PHE A 305 -23.36 3.40 6.64
C PHE A 305 -24.68 4.04 7.04
N VAL A 306 -25.59 4.11 6.07
CA VAL A 306 -26.95 4.62 6.26
C VAL A 306 -27.92 3.69 5.55
N GLY A 307 -28.93 3.21 6.27
CA GLY A 307 -29.97 2.33 5.73
C GLY A 307 -30.95 3.04 4.78
N GLY A 308 -31.90 2.28 4.24
CA GLY A 308 -32.90 2.82 3.30
C GLY A 308 -33.84 3.89 3.89
N PRO A 309 -34.62 4.60 3.06
CA PRO A 309 -34.85 4.36 1.63
C PRO A 309 -33.77 4.94 0.69
N PHE A 310 -32.84 5.76 1.20
CA PHE A 310 -31.72 6.35 0.44
C PHE A 310 -30.38 5.87 1.03
N PRO A 311 -29.99 4.61 0.77
CA PRO A 311 -28.84 4.00 1.41
C PRO A 311 -27.53 4.67 0.99
N ILE A 312 -26.63 4.82 1.98
CA ILE A 312 -25.23 5.16 1.73
C ILE A 312 -24.35 4.01 2.17
N LEU A 313 -23.54 3.51 1.23
CA LEU A 313 -22.71 2.33 1.39
C LEU A 313 -21.23 2.73 1.46
N PRO A 314 -20.58 2.56 2.62
CA PRO A 314 -19.13 2.70 2.75
C PRO A 314 -18.45 1.40 2.28
N THR A 315 -17.92 1.42 1.07
CA THR A 315 -17.27 0.26 0.43
C THR A 315 -15.80 0.50 0.17
N TYR A 316 -15.05 -0.57 0.05
CA TYR A 316 -13.61 -0.51 -0.19
C TYR A 316 -13.31 -0.60 -1.68
N PHE A 317 -12.41 0.24 -2.17
CA PHE A 317 -11.70 0.02 -3.42
C PHE A 317 -10.21 0.21 -3.16
N MET A 318 -9.57 -0.89 -2.76
CA MET A 318 -8.21 -0.91 -2.24
C MET A 318 -7.24 -1.53 -3.24
N ARG A 319 -6.06 -0.90 -3.38
CA ARG A 319 -4.88 -1.41 -4.07
C ARG A 319 -3.86 -1.83 -3.02
N TYR A 320 -3.70 -3.13 -2.83
CA TYR A 320 -2.73 -3.73 -1.93
C TYR A 320 -1.46 -4.06 -2.73
N ILE A 321 -0.43 -3.22 -2.60
CA ILE A 321 0.76 -3.24 -3.43
C ILE A 321 1.98 -3.59 -2.56
N GLY A 322 2.74 -4.58 -3.00
CA GLY A 322 3.91 -5.09 -2.28
C GLY A 322 3.53 -6.08 -1.17
N VAL A 323 4.53 -6.53 -0.45
CA VAL A 323 4.46 -7.58 0.56
C VAL A 323 4.84 -7.01 1.93
N PRO A 324 4.02 -7.21 2.98
CA PRO A 324 4.31 -6.68 4.32
C PRO A 324 5.56 -7.34 4.89
N GLY A 325 6.39 -6.57 5.61
CA GLY A 325 7.55 -7.10 6.33
C GLY A 325 7.13 -7.76 7.65
N SER A 326 7.40 -9.05 7.78
CA SER A 326 7.51 -9.74 9.07
C SER A 326 8.97 -10.09 9.32
N LEU A 327 9.34 -10.29 10.59
CA LEU A 327 10.73 -10.51 11.00
C LEU A 327 11.32 -11.86 10.52
N ASP A 328 10.47 -12.81 10.12
CA ASP A 328 10.89 -14.20 9.89
C ASP A 328 10.71 -14.67 8.44
N ASP A 329 9.47 -14.97 8.04
CA ASP A 329 9.13 -15.56 6.74
C ASP A 329 7.93 -14.83 6.14
N TRP A 330 8.17 -13.56 5.84
CA TRP A 330 7.16 -12.63 5.34
C TRP A 330 6.61 -13.04 3.96
N GLU A 331 7.40 -13.75 3.14
CA GLU A 331 6.89 -14.32 1.89
C GLU A 331 5.81 -15.38 2.18
N ALA A 332 6.10 -16.37 3.02
CA ALA A 332 5.13 -17.42 3.35
C ALA A 332 3.88 -16.84 4.04
N GLU A 333 4.07 -15.89 4.96
CA GLU A 333 2.96 -15.21 5.64
C GLU A 333 2.03 -14.46 4.69
N TYR A 334 2.59 -13.77 3.70
CA TYR A 334 1.80 -13.08 2.68
C TYR A 334 0.94 -14.04 1.88
N TYR A 335 1.53 -15.12 1.34
CA TYR A 335 0.76 -16.10 0.57
C TYR A 335 -0.29 -16.82 1.43
N ASN A 336 0.01 -17.10 2.70
CA ASN A 336 -0.98 -17.68 3.62
C ASN A 336 -2.13 -16.70 3.89
N SER A 337 -1.83 -15.41 4.04
CA SER A 337 -2.83 -14.36 4.20
C SER A 337 -3.75 -14.30 2.98
N LEU A 338 -3.20 -14.36 1.76
CA LEU A 338 -4.00 -14.41 0.53
C LEU A 338 -4.88 -15.65 0.42
N TYR A 339 -4.32 -16.82 0.76
CA TYR A 339 -5.06 -18.09 0.75
C TYR A 339 -6.24 -18.06 1.74
N ASN A 340 -5.99 -17.59 2.96
CA ASN A 340 -6.99 -17.49 4.02
C ASN A 340 -8.07 -16.45 3.68
N LEU A 341 -7.68 -15.34 3.06
CA LEU A 341 -8.60 -14.32 2.55
C LEU A 341 -9.54 -14.89 1.46
N ASP A 342 -9.01 -15.61 0.47
CA ASP A 342 -9.81 -16.26 -0.58
C ASP A 342 -10.79 -17.29 -0.02
N ASN A 343 -10.34 -18.13 0.93
CA ASN A 343 -11.20 -19.09 1.60
C ASN A 343 -12.33 -18.43 2.39
N ALA A 344 -12.02 -17.35 3.12
CA ALA A 344 -13.04 -16.59 3.84
C ALA A 344 -14.02 -15.89 2.88
N PHE A 345 -13.58 -15.40 1.72
CA PHE A 345 -14.47 -14.84 0.70
C PHE A 345 -15.38 -15.89 0.04
N LYS A 346 -14.90 -17.12 -0.19
CA LYS A 346 -15.74 -18.22 -0.71
C LYS A 346 -16.91 -18.60 0.21
N MET A 347 -16.81 -18.28 1.50
CA MET A 347 -17.93 -18.46 2.45
C MET A 347 -19.06 -17.43 2.21
N SER A 348 -18.78 -16.31 1.53
CA SER A 348 -19.78 -15.33 1.13
C SER A 348 -20.53 -15.79 -0.13
N PRO A 349 -21.86 -15.66 -0.19
CA PRO A 349 -22.66 -16.01 -1.37
C PRO A 349 -22.37 -15.14 -2.61
N PHE A 350 -21.69 -14.00 -2.43
CA PHE A 350 -21.47 -12.99 -3.47
C PHE A 350 -19.97 -12.69 -3.63
N TYR A 351 -19.22 -13.64 -4.19
CA TYR A 351 -17.78 -13.51 -4.39
C TYR A 351 -17.38 -13.69 -5.86
N LEU A 352 -16.55 -12.78 -6.37
CA LEU A 352 -15.86 -12.92 -7.65
C LEU A 352 -14.35 -12.82 -7.47
N LYS A 353 -13.63 -13.74 -8.12
CA LYS A 353 -12.17 -13.75 -8.20
C LYS A 353 -11.72 -13.62 -9.65
N PHE A 354 -10.81 -12.70 -9.90
CA PHE A 354 -10.09 -12.54 -11.17
C PHE A 354 -8.61 -12.83 -10.95
N LEU A 355 -8.06 -13.72 -11.76
CA LEU A 355 -6.66 -14.09 -11.75
C LEU A 355 -6.08 -13.77 -13.13
N ASP A 356 -5.08 -12.89 -13.17
CA ASP A 356 -4.36 -12.50 -14.38
C ASP A 356 -5.28 -12.00 -15.52
N GLY A 357 -6.07 -10.97 -15.20
CA GLY A 357 -6.98 -10.32 -16.15
C GLY A 357 -8.44 -10.76 -16.05
N ILE A 358 -9.31 -10.03 -16.75
CA ILE A 358 -10.74 -10.33 -16.84
C ILE A 358 -11.00 -11.09 -18.15
N PRO A 359 -11.65 -12.27 -18.10
CA PRO A 359 -11.91 -13.06 -19.30
C PRO A 359 -12.56 -12.25 -20.42
N ALA A 360 -12.05 -12.42 -21.64
CA ALA A 360 -12.57 -11.77 -22.84
C ALA A 360 -14.05 -12.14 -23.12
N LEU A 361 -14.70 -11.36 -23.98
CA LEU A 361 -16.08 -11.63 -24.39
C LEU A 361 -16.11 -12.91 -25.25
N SER A 362 -17.09 -13.78 -25.03
CA SER A 362 -17.34 -14.92 -25.92
C SER A 362 -18.12 -14.47 -27.16
N ALA A 363 -18.01 -15.23 -28.25
CA ALA A 363 -18.79 -14.98 -29.47
C ALA A 363 -20.31 -15.03 -29.21
N ALA A 364 -20.76 -15.90 -28.29
CA ALA A 364 -22.16 -16.02 -27.90
C ALA A 364 -22.69 -14.77 -27.21
N GLU A 365 -21.93 -14.17 -26.29
CA GLU A 365 -22.36 -12.94 -25.61
C GLU A 365 -22.34 -11.73 -26.53
N SER A 366 -21.35 -11.65 -27.43
CA SER A 366 -21.33 -10.62 -28.47
C SER A 366 -22.55 -10.69 -29.40
N ALA A 367 -23.08 -11.90 -29.65
CA ALA A 367 -24.27 -12.11 -30.48
C ALA A 367 -25.58 -11.66 -29.80
N LEU A 368 -25.60 -11.54 -28.46
CA LEU A 368 -26.76 -11.02 -27.72
C LEU A 368 -26.93 -9.50 -27.87
N ILE A 369 -25.89 -8.81 -28.37
CA ILE A 369 -25.94 -7.37 -28.60
C ILE A 369 -26.72 -7.11 -29.90
N PRO A 370 -27.78 -6.27 -29.89
CA PRO A 370 -28.54 -5.94 -31.09
C PRO A 370 -27.64 -5.40 -32.22
N GLN A 371 -27.66 -6.04 -33.40
CA GLN A 371 -26.85 -5.60 -34.56
C GLN A 371 -27.10 -4.14 -34.96
N ARG A 372 -28.32 -3.63 -34.71
CA ARG A 372 -28.69 -2.23 -34.89
C ARG A 372 -27.81 -1.24 -34.12
N LEU A 373 -27.14 -1.66 -33.04
CA LEU A 373 -26.24 -0.81 -32.26
C LEU A 373 -24.79 -0.86 -32.76
N ILE A 374 -24.41 -1.92 -33.47
CA ILE A 374 -23.04 -2.11 -33.97
C ILE A 374 -22.86 -1.37 -35.30
N GLY A 375 -23.88 -1.40 -36.17
CA GLY A 375 -23.86 -0.74 -37.48
C GLY A 375 -24.38 0.69 -37.51
N HIS A 376 -24.75 1.29 -36.36
CA HIS A 376 -25.33 2.63 -36.31
C HIS A 376 -24.26 3.72 -36.45
N PRO A 377 -24.43 4.71 -37.35
CA PRO A 377 -23.52 5.84 -37.45
C PRO A 377 -23.80 6.85 -36.33
N TYR A 378 -23.12 6.68 -35.19
CA TYR A 378 -23.22 7.59 -34.05
C TYR A 378 -22.56 8.95 -34.33
N ARG A 379 -23.27 10.03 -34.01
CA ARG A 379 -22.81 11.43 -34.11
C ARG A 379 -21.75 11.75 -33.08
N ASP A 380 -21.99 11.33 -31.84
CA ASP A 380 -21.11 11.59 -30.70
C ASP A 380 -21.27 10.53 -29.60
N ARG A 381 -20.51 10.71 -28.51
CA ARG A 381 -20.52 9.81 -27.35
C ARG A 381 -21.84 9.82 -26.57
N PHE A 382 -22.59 10.93 -26.59
CA PHE A 382 -23.84 11.05 -25.86
C PHE A 382 -24.94 10.23 -26.55
N GLU A 383 -24.96 10.22 -27.89
CA GLU A 383 -25.88 9.37 -28.66
C GLU A 383 -25.64 7.88 -28.40
N ILE A 384 -24.38 7.46 -28.24
CA ILE A 384 -24.05 6.08 -27.84
C ILE A 384 -24.71 5.74 -26.50
N ILE A 385 -24.53 6.60 -25.50
CA ILE A 385 -25.13 6.41 -24.17
C ILE A 385 -26.65 6.33 -24.28
N GLU A 386 -27.29 7.27 -24.99
CA GLU A 386 -28.74 7.33 -25.16
C GLU A 386 -29.32 6.04 -25.77
N GLN A 387 -28.70 5.55 -26.86
CA GLN A 387 -29.16 4.36 -27.56
C GLN A 387 -29.00 3.10 -26.70
N PHE A 388 -27.91 2.98 -25.93
CA PHE A 388 -27.71 1.89 -24.99
C PHE A 388 -28.75 1.90 -23.86
N LEU A 389 -29.05 3.08 -23.31
CA LEU A 389 -30.06 3.26 -22.27
C LEU A 389 -31.48 2.95 -22.77
N ARG A 390 -31.79 3.27 -24.04
CA ARG A 390 -33.07 2.94 -24.69
C ARG A 390 -33.20 1.46 -25.06
N ALA A 391 -32.09 0.81 -25.38
CA ALA A 391 -32.08 -0.59 -25.77
C ALA A 391 -32.32 -1.57 -24.59
N ASN A 392 -32.34 -1.07 -23.33
CA ASN A 392 -32.56 -1.86 -22.12
C ASN A 392 -31.64 -3.10 -22.02
N LEU A 393 -30.37 -2.93 -22.38
CA LEU A 393 -29.36 -4.01 -22.39
C LEU A 393 -28.70 -4.26 -21.05
N LEU A 394 -28.90 -3.38 -20.07
CA LEU A 394 -28.31 -3.52 -18.74
C LEU A 394 -29.12 -4.53 -17.92
N PRO A 395 -28.48 -5.24 -16.97
CA PRO A 395 -29.17 -6.15 -16.07
C PRO A 395 -30.30 -5.43 -15.32
N GLN A 396 -31.48 -6.04 -15.31
CA GLN A 396 -32.60 -5.59 -14.48
C GLN A 396 -32.64 -6.39 -13.19
N THR A 397 -32.88 -5.70 -12.09
CA THR A 397 -33.01 -6.26 -10.76
C THR A 397 -34.47 -6.15 -10.30
N TYR A 398 -34.78 -6.66 -9.12
CA TYR A 398 -36.13 -6.53 -8.55
C TYR A 398 -36.35 -5.19 -7.83
N ASP A 399 -35.35 -4.30 -7.85
CA ASP A 399 -35.32 -3.04 -7.13
C ASP A 399 -34.95 -1.87 -8.05
N GLN A 400 -35.87 -0.91 -8.20
CA GLN A 400 -35.70 0.23 -9.11
C GLN A 400 -34.51 1.12 -8.72
N LEU A 401 -34.20 1.24 -7.42
CA LEU A 401 -33.07 2.04 -6.95
C LEU A 401 -31.73 1.41 -7.39
N LEU A 402 -31.64 0.08 -7.34
CA LEU A 402 -30.47 -0.65 -7.81
C LEU A 402 -30.36 -0.60 -9.33
N ASP A 403 -31.47 -0.71 -10.07
CA ASP A 403 -31.49 -0.53 -11.53
C ASP A 403 -30.99 0.85 -11.95
N ASN A 404 -31.44 1.91 -11.26
CA ASN A 404 -30.97 3.27 -11.48
C ASN A 404 -29.48 3.41 -11.16
N THR A 405 -29.01 2.73 -10.11
CA THR A 405 -27.59 2.71 -9.72
C THR A 405 -26.72 2.03 -10.79
N VAL A 406 -27.15 0.88 -11.32
CA VAL A 406 -26.47 0.18 -12.41
C VAL A 406 -26.42 1.06 -13.67
N ARG A 407 -27.54 1.72 -13.99
CA ARG A 407 -27.65 2.65 -15.12
C ARG A 407 -26.71 3.84 -14.97
N LYS A 408 -26.66 4.45 -13.78
CA LYS A 408 -25.76 5.56 -13.48
C LYS A 408 -24.29 5.14 -13.54
N ALA A 409 -23.94 4.02 -12.92
CA ALA A 409 -22.57 3.50 -12.93
C ALA A 409 -22.08 3.16 -14.36
N PHE A 410 -22.96 2.68 -15.24
CA PHE A 410 -22.67 2.50 -16.66
C PHE A 410 -22.29 3.83 -17.35
N VAL A 411 -23.14 4.85 -17.18
CA VAL A 411 -22.95 6.19 -17.77
C VAL A 411 -21.67 6.83 -17.24
N ASP A 412 -21.48 6.82 -15.92
CA ASP A 412 -20.32 7.43 -15.26
C ASP A 412 -19.02 6.75 -15.69
N SER A 413 -19.02 5.43 -15.90
CA SER A 413 -17.84 4.68 -16.38
C SER A 413 -17.46 5.05 -17.81
N ILE A 414 -18.44 5.23 -18.70
CA ILE A 414 -18.17 5.66 -20.08
C ILE A 414 -17.67 7.10 -20.12
N LYS A 415 -18.26 8.00 -19.33
CA LYS A 415 -17.81 9.39 -19.22
C LYS A 415 -16.38 9.46 -18.70
N LEU A 416 -16.09 8.76 -17.61
CA LEU A 416 -14.75 8.71 -17.03
C LEU A 416 -13.72 8.14 -18.01
N PHE A 417 -14.08 7.06 -18.73
CA PHE A 417 -13.23 6.49 -19.78
C PHE A 417 -12.96 7.49 -20.90
N ALA A 418 -13.96 8.25 -21.32
CA ALA A 418 -13.82 9.26 -22.35
C ALA A 418 -12.97 10.47 -21.92
N GLU A 419 -13.07 10.88 -20.66
CA GLU A 419 -12.30 11.99 -20.09
C GLU A 419 -10.82 11.64 -19.90
N LYS A 420 -10.52 10.39 -19.52
CA LYS A 420 -9.16 9.92 -19.22
C LYS A 420 -8.40 9.35 -20.42
N SER A 421 -9.06 9.07 -21.55
CA SER A 421 -8.41 8.50 -22.73
C SER A 421 -7.95 9.58 -23.72
N SER A 422 -6.67 9.58 -24.09
CA SER A 422 -6.14 10.42 -25.17
C SER A 422 -6.56 9.91 -26.56
N ASN A 423 -6.93 10.80 -27.48
CA ASN A 423 -7.32 10.50 -28.88
C ASN A 423 -8.57 9.59 -29.02
N ILE A 424 -9.64 9.91 -28.30
CA ILE A 424 -10.88 9.12 -28.34
C ILE A 424 -11.76 9.45 -29.56
N ASN A 425 -12.30 8.42 -30.21
CA ASN A 425 -13.34 8.54 -31.24
C ASN A 425 -14.59 7.71 -30.86
N THR A 426 -15.69 7.89 -31.60
CA THR A 426 -16.96 7.22 -31.35
C THR A 426 -16.85 5.70 -31.39
N SER A 427 -16.01 5.14 -32.27
CA SER A 427 -15.78 3.69 -32.36
C SER A 427 -15.10 3.12 -31.11
N ILE A 428 -14.13 3.83 -30.52
CA ILE A 428 -13.46 3.40 -29.28
C ILE A 428 -14.45 3.44 -28.11
N VAL A 429 -15.24 4.51 -27.99
CA VAL A 429 -16.30 4.63 -26.97
C VAL A 429 -17.33 3.51 -27.13
N LEU A 430 -17.77 3.23 -28.36
CA LEU A 430 -18.72 2.17 -28.66
C LEU A 430 -18.18 0.80 -28.24
N ASN A 431 -16.94 0.47 -28.63
CA ASN A 431 -16.30 -0.80 -28.29
C ASN A 431 -16.16 -0.98 -26.77
N PHE A 432 -15.78 0.07 -26.05
CA PHE A 432 -15.74 0.06 -24.60
C PHE A 432 -17.14 -0.12 -23.98
N SER A 433 -18.15 0.57 -24.52
CA SER A 433 -19.55 0.48 -24.04
C SER A 433 -20.12 -0.92 -24.23
N LEU A 434 -19.89 -1.54 -25.40
CA LEU A 434 -20.24 -2.93 -25.69
C LEU A 434 -19.57 -3.90 -24.70
N LYS A 435 -18.28 -3.70 -24.47
CA LYS A 435 -17.49 -4.50 -23.51
C LYS A 435 -18.05 -4.39 -22.09
N LEU A 436 -18.33 -3.18 -21.64
CA LEU A 436 -18.85 -2.91 -20.30
C LEU A 436 -20.24 -3.50 -20.09
N VAL A 437 -21.17 -3.34 -21.03
CA VAL A 437 -22.51 -3.97 -20.96
C VAL A 437 -22.41 -5.48 -20.89
N THR A 438 -21.52 -6.09 -21.69
CA THR A 438 -21.35 -7.55 -21.69
C THR A 438 -20.84 -8.03 -20.34
N TRP A 439 -19.86 -7.34 -19.77
CA TRP A 439 -19.37 -7.65 -18.42
C TRP A 439 -20.42 -7.45 -17.35
N PHE A 440 -21.25 -6.42 -17.44
CA PHE A 440 -22.35 -6.20 -16.50
C PHE A 440 -23.34 -7.38 -16.55
N ASN A 441 -23.76 -7.80 -17.75
CA ASN A 441 -24.63 -8.97 -17.93
C ASN A 441 -24.02 -10.28 -17.45
N ARG A 442 -22.70 -10.43 -17.55
CA ARG A 442 -22.00 -11.64 -17.09
C ARG A 442 -21.85 -11.71 -15.56
N TYR A 443 -21.49 -10.60 -14.93
CA TYR A 443 -21.02 -10.59 -13.54
C TYR A 443 -22.05 -10.05 -12.54
N LEU A 444 -22.84 -9.03 -12.89
CA LEU A 444 -23.83 -8.47 -11.94
C LEU A 444 -24.88 -9.50 -11.51
N PRO A 445 -25.37 -10.42 -12.35
CA PRO A 445 -26.27 -11.47 -11.88
C PRO A 445 -25.71 -12.36 -10.77
N LYS A 446 -24.37 -12.54 -10.75
CA LYS A 446 -23.66 -13.32 -9.73
C LYS A 446 -23.45 -12.53 -8.44
N LEU A 447 -23.38 -11.19 -8.54
CA LEU A 447 -23.12 -10.30 -7.40
C LEU A 447 -24.41 -9.76 -6.75
N LEU A 448 -25.48 -9.53 -7.52
CA LEU A 448 -26.63 -8.71 -7.10
C LEU A 448 -27.99 -9.42 -7.17
N THR A 449 -28.15 -10.52 -7.92
CA THR A 449 -29.49 -11.02 -8.33
C THR A 449 -30.06 -12.15 -7.45
N ARG A 450 -29.66 -12.30 -6.17
CA ARG A 450 -30.20 -13.37 -5.28
C ARG A 450 -30.79 -12.90 -3.93
N SER A 451 -31.26 -11.66 -3.80
CA SER A 451 -31.94 -11.24 -2.57
C SER A 451 -33.40 -11.70 -2.57
N ASN A 452 -33.69 -12.79 -1.83
CA ASN A 452 -35.04 -13.16 -1.44
C ASN A 452 -35.67 -12.02 -0.61
N ARG A 453 -36.83 -11.51 -1.03
CA ARG A 453 -37.59 -10.38 -0.42
C ARG A 453 -37.93 -10.53 1.08
N ASN A 454 -37.64 -11.67 1.70
CA ASN A 454 -38.13 -12.04 3.03
C ASN A 454 -37.14 -11.80 4.18
N LYS A 455 -35.98 -11.16 3.96
CA LYS A 455 -35.07 -10.80 5.06
C LYS A 455 -35.37 -9.38 5.57
N LYS A 456 -35.47 -9.23 6.89
CA LYS A 456 -35.63 -7.96 7.64
C LYS A 456 -34.58 -6.87 7.34
N PHE A 457 -33.54 -7.16 6.55
CA PHE A 457 -32.34 -6.34 6.37
C PHE A 457 -32.02 -5.98 4.90
N SER A 458 -32.94 -6.19 3.96
CA SER A 458 -32.75 -5.83 2.55
C SER A 458 -33.61 -4.61 2.17
N VAL A 459 -32.98 -3.49 1.83
CA VAL A 459 -33.61 -2.33 1.17
C VAL A 459 -32.73 -1.97 -0.03
N GLY A 460 -33.31 -1.66 -1.19
CA GLY A 460 -32.50 -1.43 -2.41
C GLY A 460 -31.97 -2.71 -3.06
N GLY A 461 -32.55 -3.88 -2.77
CA GLY A 461 -32.12 -5.18 -3.33
C GLY A 461 -30.78 -5.74 -2.80
N LEU A 462 -30.02 -4.99 -2.00
CA LEU A 462 -28.72 -5.40 -1.43
C LEU A 462 -28.86 -6.06 -0.05
N ASP A 463 -28.10 -7.13 0.18
CA ASP A 463 -27.92 -7.75 1.51
C ASP A 463 -26.78 -7.01 2.24
N TYR A 464 -27.11 -6.16 3.22
CA TYR A 464 -26.11 -5.38 3.96
C TYR A 464 -25.24 -6.22 4.90
N GLU A 465 -25.66 -7.45 5.22
CA GLU A 465 -24.87 -8.39 6.02
C GLU A 465 -23.86 -9.14 5.13
N HIS A 466 -24.22 -9.40 3.87
CA HIS A 466 -23.40 -10.12 2.91
C HIS A 466 -23.10 -9.25 1.69
N ASN A 467 -22.23 -8.24 1.85
CA ASN A 467 -21.89 -7.41 0.70
C ASN A 467 -21.11 -8.19 -0.37
N PRO A 468 -21.24 -7.82 -1.66
CA PRO A 468 -20.48 -8.46 -2.72
C PRO A 468 -18.99 -8.12 -2.65
N LYS A 469 -18.14 -9.13 -2.81
CA LYS A 469 -16.69 -9.02 -2.74
C LYS A 469 -16.03 -9.38 -4.05
N ILE A 470 -15.05 -8.59 -4.45
CA ILE A 470 -14.29 -8.78 -5.67
C ILE A 470 -12.81 -8.77 -5.34
N LEU A 471 -12.14 -9.89 -5.61
CA LEU A 471 -10.69 -10.02 -5.52
C LEU A 471 -10.10 -10.06 -6.93
N PHE A 472 -9.17 -9.16 -7.20
CA PHE A 472 -8.36 -9.18 -8.40
C PHE A 472 -6.90 -9.39 -8.01
N TYR A 473 -6.27 -10.44 -8.54
CA TYR A 473 -4.85 -10.73 -8.32
C TYR A 473 -4.13 -10.90 -9.65
N GLY A 474 -3.01 -10.20 -9.81
CA GLY A 474 -2.13 -10.30 -10.97
C GLY A 474 -2.20 -9.10 -11.91
N SER A 475 -1.77 -9.30 -13.15
CA SER A 475 -1.62 -8.22 -14.12
C SER A 475 -2.98 -7.65 -14.52
N ILE A 476 -3.13 -6.32 -14.47
CA ILE A 476 -4.38 -5.63 -14.82
C ILE A 476 -4.18 -4.67 -15.99
N LYS A 477 -5.18 -4.60 -16.86
CA LYS A 477 -5.23 -3.66 -17.99
C LYS A 477 -6.07 -2.45 -17.62
N LEU A 478 -5.72 -1.28 -18.17
CA LEU A 478 -6.40 0.00 -17.87
C LEU A 478 -7.94 -0.07 -18.01
N HIS A 479 -8.44 -0.71 -19.06
CA HIS A 479 -9.88 -0.83 -19.30
C HIS A 479 -10.62 -1.76 -18.31
N GLU A 480 -9.91 -2.67 -17.62
CA GLU A 480 -10.46 -3.54 -16.58
C GLU A 480 -10.67 -2.77 -15.26
N ILE A 481 -9.84 -1.76 -14.99
CA ILE A 481 -9.97 -0.88 -13.83
C ILE A 481 -11.31 -0.14 -13.83
N TYR A 482 -11.79 0.28 -15.01
CA TYR A 482 -13.11 0.92 -15.11
C TYR A 482 -14.24 -0.02 -14.71
N LEU A 483 -14.13 -1.31 -15.02
CA LEU A 483 -15.12 -2.31 -14.57
C LEU A 483 -15.07 -2.47 -13.05
N LEU A 484 -13.86 -2.58 -12.47
CA LEU A 484 -13.67 -2.64 -11.02
C LEU A 484 -14.25 -1.40 -10.32
N ASN A 485 -14.00 -0.21 -10.87
CA ASN A 485 -14.60 1.04 -10.38
C ASN A 485 -16.13 1.02 -10.49
N ALA A 486 -16.69 0.52 -11.59
CA ALA A 486 -18.13 0.39 -11.76
C ALA A 486 -18.74 -0.52 -10.69
N PHE A 487 -18.11 -1.65 -10.38
CA PHE A 487 -18.56 -2.54 -9.30
C PHE A 487 -18.51 -1.86 -7.94
N HIS A 488 -17.44 -1.13 -7.64
CA HIS A 488 -17.34 -0.32 -6.43
C HIS A 488 -18.50 0.68 -6.35
N LYS A 489 -18.78 1.43 -7.43
CA LYS A 489 -19.90 2.40 -7.50
C LYS A 489 -21.30 1.77 -7.40
N MET A 490 -21.42 0.45 -7.50
CA MET A 490 -22.66 -0.30 -7.27
C MET A 490 -22.75 -0.92 -5.87
N GLY A 491 -21.76 -0.71 -5.00
CA GLY A 491 -21.79 -1.18 -3.61
C GLY A 491 -20.95 -2.44 -3.34
N CYS A 492 -20.08 -2.86 -4.27
CA CYS A 492 -19.17 -3.98 -4.05
C CYS A 492 -17.89 -3.52 -3.33
N ASP A 493 -17.32 -4.37 -2.48
CA ASP A 493 -15.93 -4.22 -2.05
C ASP A 493 -15.00 -4.78 -3.12
N VAL A 494 -13.98 -4.01 -3.49
CA VAL A 494 -13.01 -4.34 -4.52
C VAL A 494 -11.62 -4.28 -3.94
N LEU A 495 -10.89 -5.39 -4.05
CA LEU A 495 -9.52 -5.53 -3.60
C LEU A 495 -8.66 -5.96 -4.78
N PHE A 496 -7.75 -5.07 -5.19
CA PHE A 496 -6.69 -5.36 -6.14
C PHE A 496 -5.41 -5.67 -5.38
N ILE A 497 -4.78 -6.81 -5.67
CA ILE A 497 -3.57 -7.27 -5.00
C ILE A 497 -2.47 -7.52 -6.04
N HIS A 498 -1.30 -6.93 -5.81
CA HIS A 498 -0.11 -7.17 -6.60
C HIS A 498 1.14 -7.17 -5.71
N SER A 499 2.01 -8.18 -5.84
CA SER A 499 3.20 -8.34 -4.99
C SER A 499 4.36 -7.41 -5.37
N ASP A 500 4.27 -6.75 -6.53
CA ASP A 500 5.28 -5.86 -7.08
C ASP A 500 4.70 -4.47 -7.35
N GLU A 501 5.46 -3.42 -7.03
CA GLU A 501 5.08 -2.03 -7.26
C GLU A 501 4.72 -1.67 -8.70
N ALA A 502 5.35 -2.31 -9.70
CA ALA A 502 5.06 -2.07 -11.11
C ALA A 502 3.60 -2.43 -11.48
N GLY A 503 2.96 -3.32 -10.71
CA GLY A 503 1.55 -3.66 -10.90
C GLY A 503 0.59 -2.50 -10.65
N ASP A 504 1.02 -1.43 -9.97
CA ASP A 504 0.22 -0.24 -9.70
C ASP A 504 0.22 0.78 -10.86
N LEU A 505 1.12 0.64 -11.85
CA LEU A 505 1.26 1.57 -12.98
C LEU A 505 -0.06 1.82 -13.74
N PRO A 506 -0.88 0.80 -14.07
CA PRO A 506 -2.16 1.02 -14.74
C PRO A 506 -3.14 1.87 -13.92
N PHE A 507 -3.08 1.83 -12.59
CA PHE A 507 -3.94 2.63 -11.72
C PHE A 507 -3.47 4.07 -11.59
N GLN A 508 -2.17 4.35 -11.74
CA GLN A 508 -1.67 5.72 -11.74
C GLN A 508 -2.35 6.54 -12.83
N ASN A 509 -2.41 6.01 -14.06
CA ASN A 509 -3.11 6.64 -15.20
C ASN A 509 -4.63 6.82 -14.99
N PHE A 510 -5.23 6.06 -14.09
CA PHE A 510 -6.68 6.09 -13.84
C PHE A 510 -7.05 7.05 -12.71
N ASP A 511 -6.27 7.07 -11.62
CA ASP A 511 -6.57 7.77 -10.37
C ASP A 511 -5.37 8.63 -9.89
N ASP A 512 -4.94 9.54 -10.76
CA ASP A 512 -3.79 10.45 -10.52
C ASP A 512 -3.90 11.24 -9.20
N HIS A 513 -5.14 11.54 -8.76
CA HIS A 513 -5.42 12.33 -7.55
C HIS A 513 -5.80 11.49 -6.32
N LYS A 514 -5.75 10.15 -6.41
CA LYS A 514 -6.10 9.22 -5.31
C LYS A 514 -7.50 9.49 -4.71
N MET A 515 -8.46 9.83 -5.57
CA MET A 515 -9.84 10.14 -5.18
C MET A 515 -10.79 8.96 -5.40
N LEU A 516 -10.45 8.05 -6.32
CA LEU A 516 -11.31 6.92 -6.71
C LEU A 516 -10.94 5.63 -5.98
N THR A 517 -9.69 5.49 -5.57
CA THR A 517 -9.12 4.29 -4.92
C THR A 517 -8.26 4.66 -3.72
N GLN A 518 -8.12 3.74 -2.78
CA GLN A 518 -7.08 3.80 -1.75
C GLN A 518 -5.91 2.91 -2.16
N VAL A 519 -4.67 3.37 -1.92
CA VAL A 519 -3.46 2.56 -2.09
C VAL A 519 -2.81 2.28 -0.73
N MET A 520 -2.50 1.01 -0.49
CA MET A 520 -1.69 0.53 0.62
C MET A 520 -0.39 -0.01 0.03
N ARG A 521 0.74 0.61 0.40
CA ARG A 521 2.08 0.20 -0.04
C ARG A 521 2.78 -0.51 1.10
N ASN A 522 3.30 -1.69 0.82
CA ASN A 522 4.10 -2.47 1.75
C ASN A 522 5.60 -2.37 1.42
N GLU A 523 6.44 -2.82 2.34
CA GLU A 523 7.88 -2.58 2.33
C GLU A 523 8.65 -3.40 1.29
N HIS A 524 8.17 -4.61 0.98
CA HIS A 524 8.89 -5.55 0.13
C HIS A 524 8.19 -5.75 -1.22
N ASN A 525 8.98 -6.12 -2.23
CA ASN A 525 8.50 -6.47 -3.56
C ASN A 525 8.86 -7.92 -3.88
N LEU A 526 7.93 -8.65 -4.48
CA LEU A 526 8.18 -10.00 -5.00
C LEU A 526 7.70 -10.12 -6.45
N PRO A 527 8.43 -10.87 -7.29
CA PRO A 527 7.93 -11.29 -8.59
C PRO A 527 6.55 -11.94 -8.46
N LEU A 528 5.64 -11.58 -9.36
CA LEU A 528 4.28 -12.11 -9.34
C LEU A 528 4.30 -13.63 -9.59
N LYS A 529 3.89 -14.41 -8.58
CA LYS A 529 3.70 -15.86 -8.67
C LYS A 529 2.21 -16.20 -8.80
N LEU A 530 1.91 -17.46 -9.11
CA LEU A 530 0.54 -17.99 -9.09
C LEU A 530 -0.14 -17.76 -7.73
N PHE A 531 -1.45 -17.52 -7.77
CA PHE A 531 -2.25 -17.38 -6.54
C PHE A 531 -2.17 -18.66 -5.70
N PRO A 532 -2.03 -18.58 -4.37
CA PRO A 532 -1.82 -19.75 -3.53
C PRO A 532 -3.03 -20.69 -3.49
N GLU A 533 -2.78 -21.99 -3.60
CA GLU A 533 -3.79 -23.05 -3.52
C GLU A 533 -3.82 -23.74 -2.13
N GLY A 534 -2.86 -23.43 -1.26
CA GLY A 534 -2.75 -23.96 0.09
C GLY A 534 -1.83 -23.12 0.97
N GLU A 535 -1.85 -23.40 2.29
CA GLU A 535 -0.93 -22.78 3.24
C GLU A 535 0.50 -23.30 3.06
N ARG A 536 1.46 -22.38 3.13
CA ARG A 536 2.90 -22.63 3.21
C ARG A 536 3.30 -22.78 4.68
N LEU A 537 4.32 -23.60 4.93
CA LEU A 537 4.89 -23.73 6.26
C LEU A 537 5.58 -22.42 6.65
N ILE A 538 5.23 -21.86 7.81
CA ILE A 538 5.87 -20.67 8.37
C ILE A 538 6.72 -21.10 9.55
N ARG A 539 7.96 -20.65 9.61
CA ARG A 539 8.81 -20.76 10.79
C ARG A 539 8.97 -19.38 11.42
N LYS A 540 8.33 -19.15 12.56
CA LYS A 540 8.49 -17.89 13.31
C LYS A 540 9.54 -18.01 14.41
N SER A 541 10.34 -16.97 14.59
CA SER A 541 11.16 -16.80 15.76
C SER A 541 10.31 -16.36 16.94
N THR A 542 10.78 -16.69 18.14
CA THR A 542 10.13 -16.25 19.38
C THR A 542 10.66 -14.88 19.78
N ILE A 543 9.88 -14.13 20.56
CA ILE A 543 10.32 -12.85 21.15
C ILE A 543 11.64 -13.04 21.93
N ALA A 544 11.79 -14.17 22.64
CA ALA A 544 13.02 -14.50 23.35
C ALA A 544 14.22 -14.71 22.40
N TYR A 545 14.01 -15.36 21.26
CA TYR A 545 15.05 -15.54 20.25
C TYR A 545 15.48 -14.20 19.63
N GLN A 546 14.52 -13.34 19.29
CA GLN A 546 14.79 -12.01 18.75
C GLN A 546 15.56 -11.15 19.75
N ALA A 547 15.11 -11.11 21.01
CA ALA A 547 15.81 -10.40 22.07
C ALA A 547 17.23 -10.93 22.31
N SER A 548 17.43 -12.26 22.27
CA SER A 548 18.77 -12.86 22.36
C SER A 548 19.66 -12.41 21.20
N LYS A 549 19.13 -12.38 19.98
CA LYS A 549 19.87 -11.97 18.78
C LYS A 549 20.25 -10.49 18.81
N GLU A 550 19.32 -9.62 19.23
CA GLU A 550 19.59 -8.18 19.39
C GLU A 550 20.69 -7.93 20.44
N ILE A 551 20.61 -8.61 21.59
CA ILE A 551 21.63 -8.51 22.63
C ILE A 551 22.98 -9.04 22.13
N GLU A 552 22.97 -10.16 21.38
CA GLU A 552 24.17 -10.74 20.80
C GLU A 552 24.87 -9.80 19.81
N GLU A 553 24.11 -9.14 18.92
CA GLU A 553 24.66 -8.18 17.94
C GLU A 553 25.33 -6.98 18.61
N VAL A 554 24.85 -6.54 19.77
CA VAL A 554 25.45 -5.44 20.54
C VAL A 554 26.71 -5.88 21.29
N ILE A 555 26.73 -7.09 21.88
CA ILE A 555 27.82 -7.55 22.75
C ILE A 555 29.01 -8.09 21.95
N TYR A 556 28.77 -8.82 20.86
CA TYR A 556 29.80 -9.58 20.14
C TYR A 556 30.30 -8.89 18.86
N ASN A 557 30.27 -7.56 18.83
CA ASN A 557 30.85 -6.80 17.72
C ASN A 557 32.38 -7.02 17.64
N GLU A 558 32.92 -7.03 16.41
CA GLU A 558 34.33 -7.32 16.11
C GLU A 558 35.31 -6.41 16.88
N GLU A 559 34.87 -5.22 17.27
CA GLU A 559 35.67 -4.20 17.99
C GLU A 559 35.79 -4.44 19.50
N VAL A 560 34.92 -5.25 20.11
CA VAL A 560 34.84 -5.40 21.58
C VAL A 560 35.83 -6.44 22.13
N GLY A 561 36.42 -7.26 21.25
CA GLY A 561 37.37 -8.33 21.64
C GLY A 561 36.73 -9.52 22.36
N LEU A 562 35.39 -9.55 22.43
CA LEU A 562 34.60 -10.66 22.95
C LEU A 562 33.98 -11.41 21.77
N PHE A 563 34.34 -12.68 21.63
CA PHE A 563 33.90 -13.51 20.50
C PHE A 563 33.04 -14.68 20.97
N LYS A 564 31.92 -14.91 20.28
CA LYS A 564 31.07 -16.09 20.48
C LYS A 564 31.78 -17.33 19.92
N PRO A 565 31.53 -18.53 20.47
CA PRO A 565 31.99 -19.76 19.86
C PRO A 565 31.55 -19.86 18.39
N TRP A 566 32.47 -20.23 17.50
CA TRP A 566 32.24 -20.42 16.07
C TRP A 566 31.78 -19.17 15.30
N GLN A 567 31.97 -17.97 15.86
CA GLN A 567 31.55 -16.71 15.23
C GLN A 567 32.15 -16.50 13.84
N PHE A 568 33.37 -17.00 13.61
CA PHE A 568 34.14 -16.75 12.37
C PHE A 568 34.25 -17.99 11.47
N GLU A 569 33.34 -18.96 11.59
CA GLU A 569 33.38 -20.21 10.81
C GLU A 569 33.37 -19.99 9.28
N SER A 570 32.80 -18.87 8.80
CA SER A 570 32.78 -18.51 7.37
C SER A 570 33.98 -17.66 6.92
N TYR A 571 34.89 -17.30 7.84
CA TYR A 571 36.05 -16.46 7.54
C TYR A 571 37.25 -17.32 7.16
N SER A 572 38.19 -16.73 6.41
CA SER A 572 39.51 -17.33 6.21
C SER A 572 40.46 -16.94 7.34
N THR A 573 41.54 -17.69 7.53
CA THR A 573 42.60 -17.36 8.48
C THR A 573 43.79 -16.74 7.76
N HIS A 574 44.61 -15.99 8.48
CA HIS A 574 45.93 -15.55 8.04
C HIS A 574 46.91 -15.79 9.19
N PRO A 575 47.87 -16.72 9.06
CA PRO A 575 48.80 -17.01 10.15
C PRO A 575 49.78 -15.86 10.35
N ILE A 576 50.08 -15.56 11.60
CA ILE A 576 51.18 -14.69 12.01
C ILE A 576 52.13 -15.54 12.83
N THR A 577 53.10 -16.17 12.17
CA THR A 577 54.06 -17.03 12.85
C THR A 577 54.98 -16.19 13.74
N LEU A 578 54.83 -16.34 15.06
CA LEU A 578 55.53 -15.53 16.06
C LEU A 578 56.98 -15.99 16.20
N LYS A 579 57.88 -15.02 16.41
CA LYS A 579 59.27 -15.28 16.80
C LYS A 579 59.39 -15.19 18.31
N THR A 580 59.78 -16.27 18.96
CA THR A 580 59.68 -16.39 20.42
C THR A 580 60.99 -16.88 21.04
N THR A 581 61.12 -16.70 22.36
CA THR A 581 62.08 -17.51 23.13
C THR A 581 61.46 -18.86 23.51
N PHE A 582 62.27 -19.86 23.86
CA PHE A 582 61.74 -21.17 24.26
C PHE A 582 60.83 -21.08 25.50
N ASP A 583 61.11 -20.17 26.44
CA ASP A 583 60.26 -19.98 27.62
C ASP A 583 58.94 -19.29 27.29
N GLU A 584 58.96 -18.29 26.40
CA GLU A 584 57.75 -17.64 25.90
C GLU A 584 56.87 -18.61 25.10
N LEU A 585 57.46 -19.46 24.25
CA LEU A 585 56.76 -20.51 23.53
C LEU A 585 55.96 -21.41 24.47
N LYS A 586 56.55 -21.84 25.60
CA LYS A 586 55.87 -22.68 26.60
C LYS A 586 54.67 -21.98 27.25
N ILE A 587 54.73 -20.66 27.40
CA ILE A 587 53.62 -19.84 27.92
C ILE A 587 52.52 -19.75 26.86
N LEU A 588 52.86 -19.28 25.66
CA LEU A 588 51.91 -19.07 24.56
C LEU A 588 51.22 -20.35 24.12
N TRP A 589 51.88 -21.50 24.22
CA TRP A 589 51.29 -22.81 23.91
C TRP A 589 49.99 -23.09 24.67
N ARG A 590 49.75 -22.45 25.81
CA ARG A 590 48.51 -22.63 26.60
C ARG A 590 47.50 -21.49 26.45
N GLU A 591 47.89 -20.44 25.72
CA GLU A 591 47.05 -19.26 25.55
C GLU A 591 46.20 -19.39 24.28
N PRO A 592 44.89 -19.07 24.34
CA PRO A 592 44.03 -19.01 23.17
C PRO A 592 44.47 -17.89 22.22
N ALA A 593 44.14 -18.03 20.94
CA ALA A 593 44.58 -17.11 19.89
C ALA A 593 44.29 -15.65 20.22
N LYS A 594 43.09 -15.35 20.74
CA LYS A 594 42.64 -13.98 21.06
C LYS A 594 43.47 -13.26 22.15
N LEU A 595 44.22 -13.99 22.96
CA LEU A 595 45.09 -13.42 24.00
C LEU A 595 46.54 -13.26 23.53
N ARG A 596 46.88 -13.77 22.34
CA ARG A 596 48.23 -13.64 21.77
C ARG A 596 48.39 -12.29 21.06
N THR A 597 49.62 -11.79 21.07
CA THR A 597 49.99 -10.56 20.36
C THR A 597 49.70 -10.71 18.87
N GLU A 598 49.24 -9.63 18.23
CA GLU A 598 48.86 -9.58 16.80
C GLU A 598 47.55 -10.30 16.40
N PHE A 599 46.79 -10.86 17.35
CA PHE A 599 45.46 -11.39 17.03
C PHE A 599 44.53 -10.25 16.63
N LYS A 600 43.87 -10.40 15.47
CA LYS A 600 42.87 -9.43 14.99
C LYS A 600 41.92 -10.06 13.99
N VAL A 601 40.72 -9.51 13.89
CA VAL A 601 39.72 -9.86 12.88
C VAL A 601 39.49 -8.65 12.00
N GLN A 602 39.68 -8.79 10.68
CA GLN A 602 39.47 -7.71 9.74
C GLN A 602 39.17 -8.26 8.34
N ASN A 603 38.24 -7.63 7.61
CA ASN A 603 37.95 -7.95 6.21
C ASN A 603 37.62 -9.44 5.95
N LYS A 604 36.77 -10.04 6.81
CA LYS A 604 36.44 -11.48 6.77
C LYS A 604 37.65 -12.42 6.87
N LYS A 605 38.73 -11.95 7.49
CA LYS A 605 39.93 -12.73 7.81
C LYS A 605 40.25 -12.64 9.29
N VAL A 606 40.61 -13.78 9.88
CA VAL A 606 41.14 -13.87 11.25
C VAL A 606 42.65 -14.02 11.18
N TYR A 607 43.37 -13.05 11.71
CA TYR A 607 44.82 -13.10 11.83
C TYR A 607 45.16 -13.89 13.09
N VAL A 608 45.72 -15.09 12.91
CA VAL A 608 45.96 -16.07 13.98
C VAL A 608 47.45 -16.09 14.32
N PRO A 609 47.86 -15.61 15.51
CA PRO A 609 49.24 -15.70 15.96
C PRO A 609 49.59 -17.14 16.35
N ASN A 610 50.42 -17.80 15.53
CA ASN A 610 50.72 -19.21 15.68
C ASN A 610 52.23 -19.43 15.89
N LEU A 611 52.58 -20.61 16.39
CA LEU A 611 53.95 -21.00 16.68
C LEU A 611 54.41 -22.03 15.67
N PHE A 612 55.60 -21.86 15.11
CA PHE A 612 56.29 -22.91 14.38
C PHE A 612 57.74 -22.92 14.82
N ALA A 613 58.14 -23.93 15.58
CA ALA A 613 59.48 -24.00 16.14
C ALA A 613 60.06 -25.41 16.11
N LYS A 614 61.39 -25.47 16.02
CA LYS A 614 62.19 -26.66 16.19
C LYS A 614 63.07 -26.50 17.43
N ILE A 615 63.06 -27.50 18.31
CA ILE A 615 63.83 -27.54 19.55
C ILE A 615 64.94 -28.57 19.36
N ASN A 616 66.16 -28.07 19.19
CA ASN A 616 67.36 -28.89 19.06
C ASN A 616 67.98 -29.16 20.44
N GLY A 617 68.44 -30.38 20.66
CA GLY A 617 69.09 -30.80 21.89
C GLY A 617 68.12 -31.18 23.01
N VAL A 618 68.67 -31.34 24.22
CA VAL A 618 67.98 -31.67 25.46
C VAL A 618 68.44 -30.77 26.61
N SER A 619 67.59 -30.67 27.63
CA SER A 619 67.92 -30.01 28.91
C SER A 619 69.04 -30.75 29.66
N GLU A 620 69.73 -30.04 30.55
CA GLU A 620 70.77 -30.63 31.44
C GLU A 620 70.22 -31.80 32.25
N ASP A 621 69.06 -31.60 32.89
CA ASP A 621 68.27 -32.68 33.44
C ASP A 621 67.34 -33.25 32.35
N LEU A 622 67.61 -34.50 31.97
CA LEU A 622 66.80 -35.21 30.98
C LEU A 622 65.36 -35.41 31.45
N ASN A 623 65.11 -35.51 32.77
CA ASN A 623 63.75 -35.61 33.29
C ASN A 623 62.98 -34.29 33.06
N SER A 624 63.64 -33.13 33.21
CA SER A 624 63.06 -31.83 32.87
C SER A 624 62.66 -31.73 31.40
N TYR A 625 63.51 -32.22 30.48
CA TYR A 625 63.18 -32.26 29.04
C TYR A 625 61.91 -33.06 28.76
N TRP A 626 61.79 -34.23 29.38
CA TRP A 626 60.61 -35.09 29.24
C TRP A 626 59.36 -34.50 29.90
N LEU A 627 59.51 -33.80 31.02
CA LEU A 627 58.40 -33.09 31.67
C LEU A 627 57.88 -31.94 30.80
N ASP A 628 58.76 -31.21 30.12
CA ASP A 628 58.37 -30.17 29.16
C ASP A 628 57.60 -30.78 27.98
N LEU A 629 58.13 -31.83 27.34
CA LEU A 629 57.44 -32.54 26.25
C LEU A 629 56.07 -33.04 26.71
N LYS A 630 56.00 -33.72 27.87
CA LYS A 630 54.75 -34.21 28.46
C LYS A 630 53.74 -33.09 28.71
N ALA A 631 54.19 -31.96 29.24
CA ALA A 631 53.33 -30.82 29.53
C ALA A 631 52.76 -30.19 28.26
N LEU A 632 53.57 -30.09 27.19
CA LEU A 632 53.12 -29.58 25.89
C LEU A 632 52.18 -30.57 25.21
N SER A 633 52.50 -31.87 25.22
CA SER A 633 51.65 -32.93 24.63
C SER A 633 50.33 -33.13 25.35
N SER A 634 50.24 -32.76 26.63
CA SER A 634 49.00 -32.88 27.42
C SER A 634 48.04 -31.68 27.21
N ALA A 635 48.43 -30.67 26.42
CA ALA A 635 47.59 -29.52 26.15
C ALA A 635 46.35 -29.91 25.32
N PHE A 636 45.27 -29.13 25.47
CA PHE A 636 44.03 -29.39 24.73
C PHE A 636 44.26 -29.32 23.21
N ASN A 637 43.56 -30.20 22.48
CA ASN A 637 43.61 -30.31 21.02
C ASN A 637 45.05 -30.46 20.45
N THR A 638 45.86 -31.29 21.10
CA THR A 638 47.26 -31.55 20.73
C THR A 638 47.45 -32.96 20.21
N ARG A 639 48.20 -33.10 19.11
CA ARG A 639 48.61 -34.39 18.55
C ARG A 639 50.12 -34.54 18.61
N LEU A 640 50.58 -35.56 19.34
CA LEU A 640 51.97 -36.02 19.31
C LEU A 640 52.15 -37.05 18.19
N LEU A 641 53.10 -36.78 17.30
CA LEU A 641 53.55 -37.67 16.25
C LEU A 641 54.90 -38.24 16.70
N GLU A 642 54.88 -39.51 17.07
CA GLU A 642 55.97 -40.17 17.80
C GLU A 642 57.13 -40.61 16.89
N ASP A 643 56.86 -40.78 15.60
CA ASP A 643 57.80 -41.27 14.59
C ASP A 643 57.78 -40.39 13.33
N VAL A 644 58.91 -40.33 12.62
CA VAL A 644 59.06 -39.66 11.33
C VAL A 644 59.64 -40.68 10.33
N PRO A 645 59.15 -40.76 9.06
CA PRO A 645 58.03 -40.02 8.49
C PRO A 645 56.67 -40.48 9.04
N PHE A 646 55.78 -39.53 9.36
CA PHE A 646 54.46 -39.82 9.93
C PHE A 646 53.36 -39.93 8.87
N THR A 647 53.59 -39.41 7.67
CA THR A 647 52.60 -39.38 6.58
C THR A 647 52.67 -40.64 5.73
N LYS A 648 51.60 -41.43 5.76
CA LYS A 648 51.44 -42.62 4.92
C LYS A 648 50.95 -42.23 3.52
N ILE A 649 51.63 -42.72 2.49
CA ILE A 649 51.18 -42.52 1.10
C ILE A 649 50.04 -43.51 0.81
N LEU A 650 48.82 -43.00 0.74
CA LEU A 650 47.60 -43.78 0.52
C LEU A 650 47.08 -43.70 -0.92
N TYR A 651 47.95 -43.31 -1.87
CA TYR A 651 47.59 -43.16 -3.27
C TYR A 651 48.67 -43.76 -4.20
N THR A 652 48.22 -44.25 -5.34
CA THR A 652 49.07 -44.77 -6.41
C THR A 652 49.62 -43.66 -7.29
N LYS A 653 50.67 -43.97 -8.06
CA LYS A 653 51.23 -43.04 -9.05
C LYS A 653 50.20 -42.65 -10.11
N GLN A 654 49.27 -43.56 -10.45
CA GLN A 654 48.20 -43.29 -11.41
C GLN A 654 47.19 -42.29 -10.85
N GLU A 655 46.71 -42.50 -9.62
CA GLU A 655 45.78 -41.58 -8.94
C GLU A 655 46.38 -40.18 -8.76
N LEU A 656 47.69 -40.10 -8.47
CA LEU A 656 48.41 -38.83 -8.39
C LEU A 656 48.26 -38.01 -9.68
N TYR A 657 48.56 -38.60 -10.85
CA TYR A 657 48.44 -37.88 -12.12
C TYR A 657 47.00 -37.66 -12.57
N GLN A 658 46.05 -38.48 -12.10
CA GLN A 658 44.63 -38.23 -12.35
C GLN A 658 44.13 -36.96 -11.67
N THR A 659 44.75 -36.49 -10.59
CA THR A 659 44.32 -35.23 -9.95
C THR A 659 44.65 -33.95 -10.71
N ASP A 660 45.36 -34.04 -11.85
CA ASP A 660 45.70 -32.89 -12.68
C ASP A 660 44.47 -32.13 -13.20
N TYR A 661 43.36 -32.83 -13.51
CA TYR A 661 42.14 -32.17 -13.97
C TYR A 661 41.48 -31.28 -12.91
N LEU A 662 41.82 -31.46 -11.62
CA LEU A 662 41.32 -30.66 -10.50
C LEU A 662 41.94 -29.26 -10.48
N LEU A 663 42.96 -29.02 -11.30
CA LEU A 663 43.56 -27.70 -11.46
C LEU A 663 42.80 -26.87 -12.50
N ASN A 664 42.79 -25.57 -12.31
CA ASN A 664 42.37 -24.59 -13.32
C ASN A 664 43.55 -24.24 -14.26
N GLU A 665 43.31 -23.36 -15.23
CA GLU A 665 44.33 -22.94 -16.20
C GLU A 665 45.54 -22.24 -15.56
N GLN A 666 45.37 -21.70 -14.35
CA GLN A 666 46.44 -21.06 -13.56
C GLN A 666 47.20 -22.07 -12.69
N GLY A 667 46.84 -23.36 -12.74
CA GLY A 667 47.45 -24.42 -11.94
C GLY A 667 47.08 -24.34 -10.45
N LEU A 668 45.92 -23.75 -10.13
CA LEU A 668 45.33 -23.70 -8.79
C LEU A 668 44.17 -24.69 -8.69
N PHE A 669 43.92 -25.16 -7.47
CA PHE A 669 42.86 -26.09 -7.14
C PHE A 669 41.48 -25.46 -7.39
N ASP A 670 40.71 -26.04 -8.32
CA ASP A 670 39.42 -25.56 -8.79
C ASP A 670 38.29 -26.14 -7.94
N GLU A 671 37.66 -25.29 -7.15
CA GLU A 671 36.64 -25.68 -6.18
C GLU A 671 35.46 -26.46 -6.79
N LEU A 672 34.96 -26.06 -7.96
CA LEU A 672 33.81 -26.73 -8.59
C LEU A 672 34.19 -28.15 -9.03
N LYS A 673 35.35 -28.30 -9.67
CA LYS A 673 35.83 -29.61 -10.12
C LYS A 673 36.16 -30.55 -8.95
N VAL A 674 36.62 -29.98 -7.85
CA VAL A 674 37.03 -30.71 -6.64
C VAL A 674 35.82 -31.28 -5.91
N LEU A 675 34.78 -30.48 -5.70
CA LEU A 675 33.57 -30.94 -5.02
C LEU A 675 32.86 -32.09 -5.75
N GLU A 676 33.03 -32.17 -7.07
CA GLU A 676 32.50 -33.25 -7.92
C GLU A 676 33.46 -34.46 -8.07
N SER A 677 34.67 -34.38 -7.53
CA SER A 677 35.70 -35.41 -7.72
C SER A 677 35.50 -36.63 -6.82
N PRO A 678 35.69 -37.87 -7.34
CA PRO A 678 35.72 -39.06 -6.51
C PRO A 678 36.92 -39.10 -5.55
N HIS A 679 37.95 -38.27 -5.77
CA HIS A 679 39.13 -38.19 -4.90
C HIS A 679 38.92 -37.24 -3.72
N TYR A 680 37.84 -36.45 -3.70
CA TYR A 680 37.55 -35.50 -2.64
C TYR A 680 36.90 -36.17 -1.43
N LYS A 681 37.66 -36.28 -0.34
CA LYS A 681 37.22 -36.99 0.88
C LYS A 681 36.51 -36.12 1.91
N PHE A 682 36.50 -34.80 1.72
CA PHE A 682 35.99 -33.85 2.73
C PHE A 682 34.51 -33.48 2.55
N GLY A 683 33.78 -34.12 1.61
CA GLY A 683 32.37 -33.81 1.34
C GLY A 683 31.42 -33.98 2.53
N HIS A 684 31.82 -34.70 3.57
CA HIS A 684 31.07 -34.87 4.81
C HIS A 684 31.21 -33.70 5.80
N LEU A 685 32.20 -32.81 5.60
CA LEU A 685 32.41 -31.63 6.44
C LEU A 685 31.40 -30.53 6.13
N LYS A 686 31.27 -29.53 6.99
CA LYS A 686 30.46 -28.34 6.69
C LYS A 686 31.00 -27.59 5.46
N ALA A 687 30.11 -27.02 4.65
CA ALA A 687 30.47 -26.32 3.42
C ALA A 687 31.55 -25.24 3.64
N ASN A 688 31.40 -24.38 4.66
CA ASN A 688 32.39 -23.33 4.97
C ASN A 688 33.80 -23.89 5.23
N LEU A 689 33.89 -25.03 5.95
CA LEU A 689 35.18 -25.68 6.22
C LEU A 689 35.78 -26.30 4.96
N GLN A 690 34.95 -26.88 4.08
CA GLN A 690 35.38 -27.38 2.77
C GLN A 690 35.99 -26.26 1.92
N HIS A 691 35.29 -25.13 1.79
CA HIS A 691 35.75 -23.93 1.10
C HIS A 691 37.07 -23.41 1.70
N PHE A 692 37.17 -23.37 3.02
CA PHE A 692 38.38 -22.96 3.75
C PHE A 692 39.59 -23.86 3.45
N LEU A 693 39.42 -25.19 3.52
CA LEU A 693 40.51 -26.14 3.24
C LEU A 693 41.01 -26.01 1.79
N ILE A 694 40.10 -25.89 0.83
CA ILE A 694 40.44 -25.69 -0.59
C ILE A 694 41.21 -24.39 -0.77
N ALA A 695 40.76 -23.30 -0.15
CA ALA A 695 41.46 -22.02 -0.19
C ALA A 695 42.89 -22.12 0.39
N LYS A 696 43.06 -22.87 1.50
CA LYS A 696 44.38 -23.07 2.12
C LYS A 696 45.33 -23.92 1.27
N ILE A 697 44.80 -24.89 0.51
CA ILE A 697 45.60 -25.63 -0.47
C ILE A 697 46.16 -24.64 -1.50
N ASN A 698 45.31 -23.76 -2.03
CA ASN A 698 45.74 -22.73 -2.99
C ASN A 698 46.75 -21.74 -2.40
N GLU A 699 46.58 -21.32 -1.15
CA GLU A 699 47.58 -20.51 -0.44
C GLU A 699 48.92 -21.24 -0.35
N LEU A 700 48.93 -22.54 -0.03
CA LEU A 700 50.16 -23.33 0.05
C LEU A 700 50.88 -23.43 -1.30
N LEU A 701 50.14 -23.68 -2.39
CA LEU A 701 50.69 -23.74 -3.75
C LEU A 701 51.41 -22.43 -4.14
N LEU A 702 50.97 -21.29 -3.61
CA LEU A 702 51.52 -19.95 -3.90
C LEU A 702 52.53 -19.43 -2.86
N SER A 703 52.56 -20.01 -1.66
CA SER A 703 53.30 -19.50 -0.48
C SER A 703 54.83 -19.46 -0.64
N GLY A 704 55.40 -20.28 -1.52
CA GLY A 704 56.85 -20.47 -1.61
C GLY A 704 57.47 -21.02 -0.31
N PHE A 705 56.72 -21.79 0.48
CA PHE A 705 57.16 -22.35 1.78
C PHE A 705 58.36 -23.31 1.67
N PHE A 706 58.38 -24.10 0.60
CA PHE A 706 59.34 -25.17 0.38
C PHE A 706 60.65 -24.68 -0.23
N LEU A 707 61.74 -25.40 0.05
CA LEU A 707 63.05 -25.18 -0.61
C LEU A 707 63.04 -25.65 -2.07
N ALA A 708 62.35 -26.76 -2.34
CA ALA A 708 62.13 -27.24 -3.70
C ALA A 708 61.19 -26.30 -4.47
N LYS A 709 61.42 -26.17 -5.78
CA LYS A 709 60.51 -25.44 -6.66
C LYS A 709 59.19 -26.21 -6.77
N VAL A 710 58.07 -25.52 -6.57
CA VAL A 710 56.73 -26.09 -6.76
C VAL A 710 56.42 -26.21 -8.25
N ASP A 711 56.83 -27.33 -8.84
CA ASP A 711 56.50 -27.72 -10.21
C ASP A 711 55.16 -28.47 -10.28
N GLU A 712 54.66 -28.77 -11.49
CA GLU A 712 53.36 -29.43 -11.67
C GLU A 712 53.25 -30.75 -10.90
N LYS A 713 54.31 -31.56 -10.90
CA LYS A 713 54.31 -32.82 -10.16
C LYS A 713 54.22 -32.60 -8.65
N PHE A 714 54.89 -31.59 -8.12
CA PHE A 714 54.84 -31.26 -6.70
C PHE A 714 53.49 -30.66 -6.29
N LYS A 715 52.82 -29.90 -7.16
CA LYS A 715 51.44 -29.44 -6.92
C LYS A 715 50.48 -30.60 -6.71
N LEU A 716 50.53 -31.62 -7.57
CA LEU A 716 49.71 -32.82 -7.42
C LEU A 716 50.03 -33.55 -6.12
N LYS A 717 51.31 -33.59 -5.73
CA LYS A 717 51.73 -34.18 -4.46
C LYS A 717 51.17 -33.42 -3.25
N ILE A 718 51.17 -32.09 -3.28
CA ILE A 718 50.55 -31.23 -2.25
C ILE A 718 49.07 -31.59 -2.10
N ILE A 719 48.33 -31.58 -3.20
CA ILE A 719 46.91 -31.86 -3.23
C ILE A 719 46.61 -33.24 -2.66
N MET A 720 47.25 -34.29 -3.21
CA MET A 720 46.97 -35.66 -2.78
C MET A 720 47.37 -35.93 -1.34
N THR A 721 48.46 -35.33 -0.86
CA THR A 721 48.87 -35.43 0.54
C THR A 721 47.81 -34.86 1.48
N ILE A 722 47.25 -33.69 1.15
CA ILE A 722 46.23 -33.05 1.98
C ILE A 722 44.90 -33.80 1.88
N LEU A 723 44.42 -34.15 0.69
CA LEU A 723 43.16 -34.88 0.49
C LEU A 723 43.15 -36.28 1.13
N THR A 724 44.31 -36.85 1.39
CA THR A 724 44.47 -38.18 2.01
C THR A 724 45.04 -38.11 3.43
N MET A 725 45.03 -36.92 4.05
CA MET A 725 45.49 -36.76 5.43
C MET A 725 44.71 -37.64 6.41
N ASP A 726 45.37 -38.06 7.47
CA ASP A 726 44.76 -38.89 8.51
C ASP A 726 43.62 -38.16 9.24
N ASP A 727 42.53 -38.87 9.53
CA ASP A 727 41.34 -38.32 10.19
C ASP A 727 41.67 -37.68 11.55
N SER A 728 42.69 -38.18 12.27
CA SER A 728 43.10 -37.58 13.55
C SER A 728 43.67 -36.18 13.39
N LEU A 729 44.34 -35.89 12.26
CA LEU A 729 44.87 -34.56 11.94
C LEU A 729 43.76 -33.65 11.38
N LEU A 730 42.86 -34.19 10.56
CA LEU A 730 41.70 -33.43 10.06
C LEU A 730 40.79 -32.95 11.19
N LYS A 731 40.56 -33.80 12.21
CA LYS A 731 39.78 -33.45 13.41
C LYS A 731 40.36 -32.27 14.20
N LEU A 732 41.68 -32.08 14.18
CA LEU A 732 42.30 -30.89 14.80
C LEU A 732 41.79 -29.61 14.13
N ILE A 733 41.73 -29.62 12.79
CA ILE A 733 41.28 -28.48 12.00
C ILE A 733 39.77 -28.29 12.15
N GLU A 734 39.00 -29.38 12.12
CA GLU A 734 37.54 -29.32 12.29
C GLU A 734 37.14 -28.71 13.63
N ALA A 735 37.90 -28.95 14.70
CA ALA A 735 37.66 -28.41 16.03
C ALA A 735 38.17 -26.97 16.24
N PHE A 736 38.75 -26.33 15.22
CA PHE A 736 39.42 -25.04 15.37
C PHE A 736 38.43 -23.85 15.34
N ASP A 737 38.06 -23.36 16.51
CA ASP A 737 37.41 -22.05 16.66
C ASP A 737 38.48 -20.94 16.79
N TYR A 738 38.65 -20.15 15.73
CA TYR A 738 39.85 -19.32 15.52
C TYR A 738 40.28 -18.42 16.68
N PRO A 739 39.39 -17.75 17.44
CA PRO A 739 39.80 -16.93 18.59
C PRO A 739 40.15 -17.73 19.85
N GLN A 740 39.81 -19.01 19.90
CA GLN A 740 39.97 -19.86 21.08
C GLN A 740 41.27 -20.65 21.02
N GLU A 741 41.27 -21.87 21.55
CA GLU A 741 42.41 -22.78 21.58
C GLU A 741 42.90 -23.13 20.17
N ILE A 742 44.17 -22.82 19.90
CA ILE A 742 44.84 -23.19 18.64
C ILE A 742 45.14 -24.69 18.66
N PRO A 743 44.77 -25.47 17.62
CA PRO A 743 45.14 -26.87 17.52
C PRO A 743 46.65 -27.03 17.34
N LYS A 744 47.20 -28.12 17.86
CA LYS A 744 48.65 -28.24 18.05
C LYS A 744 49.18 -29.56 17.55
N VAL A 745 50.33 -29.50 16.88
CA VAL A 745 51.05 -30.68 16.39
C VAL A 745 52.45 -30.65 17.00
N ILE A 746 52.82 -31.75 17.66
CA ILE A 746 54.17 -31.98 18.16
C ILE A 746 54.74 -33.15 17.38
N VAL A 747 55.94 -33.00 16.84
CA VAL A 747 56.68 -34.08 16.19
C VAL A 747 57.92 -34.41 17.01
N TYR A 748 58.15 -35.69 17.28
CA TYR A 748 59.39 -36.16 17.88
C TYR A 748 60.29 -36.76 16.79
N ASP A 749 61.47 -36.17 16.60
CA ASP A 749 62.40 -36.49 15.53
C ASP A 749 63.78 -36.85 16.10
N ASN A 750 64.01 -38.14 16.32
CA ASN A 750 65.22 -38.67 16.95
C ASN A 750 66.16 -39.44 15.99
N GLU A 751 65.78 -39.61 14.73
CA GLU A 751 66.54 -40.37 13.73
C GLU A 751 67.40 -39.46 12.82
N LYS A 752 68.28 -40.08 12.02
CA LYS A 752 69.17 -39.37 11.08
C LYS A 752 68.55 -39.14 9.70
N GLU A 753 67.82 -40.12 9.20
CA GLU A 753 66.98 -40.02 7.99
C GLU A 753 65.59 -39.63 8.47
N THR A 754 65.09 -38.45 8.06
CA THR A 754 63.96 -37.79 8.75
C THR A 754 62.81 -37.48 7.79
N PHE A 755 62.17 -36.30 7.93
CA PHE A 755 60.92 -35.90 7.29
C PHE A 755 60.87 -36.19 5.78
N SER A 756 59.76 -36.81 5.35
CA SER A 756 59.42 -36.92 3.94
C SER A 756 58.90 -35.59 3.39
N GLU A 757 58.89 -35.44 2.07
CA GLU A 757 58.22 -34.31 1.41
C GLU A 757 56.75 -34.18 1.82
N ASN A 758 56.05 -35.30 2.07
CA ASN A 758 54.64 -35.28 2.48
C ASN A 758 54.47 -34.74 3.90
N ASP A 759 55.39 -35.07 4.81
CA ASP A 759 55.36 -34.54 6.17
C ASP A 759 55.58 -33.02 6.16
N ALA A 760 56.53 -32.56 5.35
CA ALA A 760 56.76 -31.12 5.17
C ALA A 760 55.53 -30.40 4.59
N ILE A 761 54.81 -31.04 3.66
CA ILE A 761 53.56 -30.50 3.11
C ILE A 761 52.51 -30.31 4.21
N LEU A 762 52.29 -31.33 5.05
CA LEU A 762 51.30 -31.23 6.13
C LEU A 762 51.70 -30.19 7.18
N LEU A 763 52.96 -30.12 7.59
CA LEU A 763 53.42 -29.12 8.57
C LEU A 763 53.30 -27.69 8.02
N ALA A 764 53.67 -27.46 6.76
CA ALA A 764 53.47 -26.17 6.09
C ALA A 764 51.98 -25.80 6.00
N TYR A 765 51.13 -26.78 5.67
CA TYR A 765 49.69 -26.59 5.60
C TYR A 765 49.06 -26.26 6.96
N PHE A 766 49.47 -26.95 8.03
CA PHE A 766 49.04 -26.66 9.39
C PHE A 766 49.44 -25.25 9.83
N ASN A 767 50.67 -24.83 9.54
CA ASN A 767 51.10 -23.46 9.78
C ASN A 767 50.23 -22.45 9.01
N LEU A 768 49.90 -22.71 7.74
CA LEU A 768 49.05 -21.82 6.94
C LEU A 768 47.61 -21.71 7.44
N ILE A 769 47.07 -22.77 8.02
CA ILE A 769 45.77 -22.73 8.70
C ILE A 769 45.86 -21.89 9.98
N GLY A 770 47.02 -21.88 10.65
CA GLY A 770 47.27 -21.17 11.91
C GLY A 770 47.43 -22.10 13.12
N LEU A 771 47.75 -23.38 12.90
CA LEU A 771 48.06 -24.33 13.97
C LEU A 771 49.44 -24.04 14.57
N ASP A 772 49.60 -24.43 15.84
CA ASP A 772 50.91 -24.46 16.47
C ASP A 772 51.65 -25.76 16.14
N VAL A 773 52.92 -25.65 15.75
CA VAL A 773 53.78 -26.76 15.33
C VAL A 773 55.09 -26.70 16.10
N ILE A 774 55.41 -27.77 16.83
CA ILE A 774 56.72 -27.95 17.48
C ILE A 774 57.37 -29.24 17.01
N ILE A 775 58.66 -29.17 16.73
CA ILE A 775 59.48 -30.34 16.41
C ILE A 775 60.55 -30.49 17.49
N PHE A 776 60.50 -31.58 18.24
CA PHE A 776 61.54 -31.95 19.20
C PHE A 776 62.58 -32.81 18.51
N THR A 777 63.81 -32.30 18.44
CA THR A 777 64.96 -33.00 17.88
C THR A 777 66.03 -33.09 18.97
N PRO A 778 66.16 -34.21 19.72
CA PRO A 778 67.18 -34.37 20.77
C PRO A 778 68.62 -34.19 20.26
N THR A 779 68.81 -34.30 18.95
CA THR A 779 70.08 -34.08 18.26
C THR A 779 70.21 -32.61 17.80
N ASN A 780 71.25 -32.31 17.01
CA ASN A 780 71.35 -31.06 16.25
C ASN A 780 71.26 -31.31 14.74
N TYR A 781 70.59 -32.39 14.32
CA TYR A 781 70.51 -32.73 12.90
C TYR A 781 69.72 -31.68 12.13
N LYS A 782 70.17 -31.39 10.91
CA LYS A 782 69.41 -30.57 9.96
C LYS A 782 68.41 -31.47 9.27
N THR A 783 67.12 -31.25 9.51
CA THR A 783 66.02 -32.21 9.25
C THR A 783 64.93 -31.52 8.44
N ILE A 784 63.87 -31.01 9.07
CA ILE A 784 62.83 -30.20 8.42
C ILE A 784 63.38 -29.00 7.63
N GLU A 785 64.52 -28.44 8.03
CA GLU A 785 65.26 -27.38 7.34
C GLU A 785 65.75 -27.79 5.93
N GLN A 786 65.72 -29.08 5.61
CA GLN A 786 66.05 -29.59 4.27
C GLN A 786 64.85 -29.48 3.31
N GLN A 787 63.62 -29.37 3.84
CA GLN A 787 62.38 -29.34 3.06
C GLN A 787 61.71 -27.95 3.10
N ILE A 788 61.69 -27.31 4.26
CA ILE A 788 61.04 -26.01 4.52
C ILE A 788 62.08 -24.91 4.67
N LYS A 789 61.79 -23.71 4.14
CA LYS A 789 62.69 -22.56 4.28
C LYS A 789 62.80 -22.14 5.76
N PRO A 790 64.02 -21.93 6.30
CA PRO A 790 64.22 -21.55 7.70
C PRO A 790 63.59 -20.21 8.13
N SER A 791 63.10 -19.39 7.20
CA SER A 791 62.42 -18.13 7.54
C SER A 791 61.01 -18.33 8.13
N TYR A 792 60.45 -19.53 8.02
CA TYR A 792 59.07 -19.83 8.42
C TYR A 792 58.94 -20.51 9.79
N PHE A 793 60.05 -20.81 10.48
CA PHE A 793 60.02 -21.40 11.81
C PHE A 793 61.25 -21.00 12.62
N ASP A 794 61.12 -21.00 13.94
CA ASP A 794 62.21 -20.73 14.86
C ASP A 794 63.03 -21.99 15.14
N VAL A 795 64.31 -21.81 15.48
CA VAL A 795 65.16 -22.89 15.98
C VAL A 795 65.66 -22.50 17.37
N HIS A 796 65.26 -23.27 18.38
CA HIS A 796 65.74 -23.12 19.76
C HIS A 796 66.79 -24.19 20.05
N GLN A 797 67.91 -23.78 20.63
CA GLN A 797 69.01 -24.68 20.98
C GLN A 797 69.04 -24.90 22.49
N LEU A 798 68.88 -26.14 22.93
CA LEU A 798 69.07 -26.58 24.31
C LEU A 798 70.55 -26.94 24.58
N PRO A 799 70.97 -26.99 25.87
CA PRO A 799 72.39 -27.06 26.23
C PRO A 799 73.14 -28.34 25.83
N PHE A 800 72.45 -29.48 25.74
CA PHE A 800 73.07 -30.78 25.46
C PHE A 800 72.47 -31.44 24.23
N VAL A 801 73.19 -32.40 23.67
CA VAL A 801 72.77 -33.19 22.49
C VAL A 801 72.73 -34.66 22.88
N LYS A 802 71.68 -35.38 22.49
CA LYS A 802 71.55 -36.82 22.69
C LYS A 802 71.21 -37.50 21.37
N TYR A 803 72.00 -38.51 21.03
CA TYR A 803 71.79 -39.36 19.86
C TYR A 803 70.96 -40.59 20.25
N ASP A 804 70.17 -41.10 19.31
CA ASP A 804 69.38 -42.33 19.45
C ASP A 804 68.47 -42.35 20.69
N LEU A 805 67.95 -41.18 21.08
CA LEU A 805 67.08 -41.04 22.25
C LEU A 805 65.66 -41.46 21.86
N ALA A 806 65.26 -42.68 22.19
CA ALA A 806 63.90 -43.16 21.98
C ALA A 806 62.88 -42.40 22.85
N LEU A 807 61.67 -42.17 22.31
CA LEU A 807 60.56 -41.57 23.05
C LEU A 807 60.06 -42.55 24.14
N PRO A 808 60.16 -42.20 25.44
CA PRO A 808 59.58 -43.02 26.50
C PRO A 808 58.06 -42.83 26.55
N SER A 809 57.37 -43.76 27.21
CA SER A 809 55.96 -43.55 27.55
C SER A 809 55.82 -42.33 28.48
N LEU A 810 55.23 -41.25 27.98
CA LEU A 810 55.09 -39.99 28.74
C LEU A 810 54.32 -40.18 30.06
N ASN A 811 53.45 -41.19 30.14
CA ASN A 811 52.70 -41.50 31.35
C ASN A 811 53.57 -42.02 32.50
N SER A 812 54.71 -42.66 32.23
CA SER A 812 55.61 -43.19 33.27
C SER A 812 56.56 -42.15 33.87
N ILE A 813 56.62 -40.95 33.27
CA ILE A 813 57.51 -39.87 33.72
C ILE A 813 56.87 -39.16 34.91
N SER A 814 57.43 -39.38 36.11
CA SER A 814 57.01 -38.74 37.36
C SER A 814 57.71 -37.39 37.55
N ALA A 815 56.95 -36.36 37.89
CA ALA A 815 57.53 -35.15 38.45
C ALA A 815 58.28 -35.52 39.74
N ALA A 816 59.56 -35.17 39.84
CA ALA A 816 60.30 -35.35 41.09
C ALA A 816 59.52 -34.61 42.20
N LEU A 817 59.30 -35.28 43.34
CA LEU A 817 58.76 -34.64 44.54
C LEU A 817 59.59 -33.38 44.82
N PRO A 818 58.98 -32.19 44.99
CA PRO A 818 59.75 -31.02 45.40
C PRO A 818 60.50 -31.40 46.67
N HIS A 819 61.82 -31.22 46.65
CA HIS A 819 62.67 -31.39 47.81
C HIS A 819 61.98 -30.74 49.01
N LYS A 820 61.89 -31.49 50.13
CA LYS A 820 61.28 -31.01 51.38
C LYS A 820 61.67 -29.56 51.63
N PRO A 821 60.70 -28.65 51.83
CA PRO A 821 60.98 -27.24 52.05
C PRO A 821 62.04 -27.08 53.16
N GLY A 822 63.17 -26.45 52.82
CA GLY A 822 64.21 -26.13 53.78
C GLY A 822 63.65 -25.25 54.90
N LEU A 823 64.23 -25.34 56.09
CA LEU A 823 63.73 -24.76 57.36
C LEU A 823 63.27 -23.29 57.26
N LEU A 824 63.83 -22.51 56.32
CA LEU A 824 63.50 -21.11 56.04
C LEU A 824 62.14 -20.91 55.34
N SER A 825 61.70 -21.84 54.51
CA SER A 825 60.40 -21.77 53.82
C SER A 825 59.19 -22.06 54.71
N ARG A 826 59.41 -22.56 55.94
CA ARG A 826 58.38 -22.65 56.99
C ARG A 826 58.16 -21.34 57.74
N PHE A 827 59.08 -20.38 57.65
CA PHE A 827 58.98 -19.10 58.35
C PHE A 827 58.18 -18.04 57.58
N PHE A 828 58.18 -18.14 56.26
CA PHE A 828 57.38 -17.28 55.40
C PHE A 828 56.22 -18.12 54.88
N ASN A 829 55.04 -18.01 55.50
CA ASN A 829 53.78 -18.53 54.95
C ASN A 829 53.45 -17.81 53.63
N LEU A 830 54.18 -18.14 52.58
CA LEU A 830 53.84 -17.84 51.20
C LEU A 830 53.17 -19.10 50.66
N HIS A 831 51.83 -19.05 50.64
CA HIS A 831 50.99 -20.03 49.95
C HIS A 831 51.08 -19.85 48.45
#